data_AF-A0A518H3T9-F1
#
_entry.id   AF-A0A518H3T9-F1
#
_cell.length_a   1.000
_cell.length_b   1.000
_cell.length_c   1.000
_cell.angle_alpha   90.00
_cell.angle_beta   90.00
_cell.angle_gamma   90.00
#
_symmetry.space_group_name_H-M   'P 1'
#
loop_
_entity.id
_entity.type
_entity.pdbx_description
1 polymer ?
#
loop_
_entity_poly.entity_id
_entity_poly.type
_entity_poly.pdbx_seq_one_letter_code
_entity_poly.pdbx_strand_id
1 'polypeptide(L)'
;MPQRIKLPHFIVAALAHIPALAFSAQADDPPHLPRGYSIPLIDLADQEHRQVVVDREEGQYLGHPTTVLLEDGRTILAVYPKGHGRGAIVMKRSTDGGLSWSDRLPTPENWASSKETPTIHRVVDPQGTKRLILFSGLYHIRMSVSENDGETWTPLEPIGDFGGIVAMASVERLRDGSYMALFHDDGRFLRDEGEVTMFRVYKTISKDGGLTWGQPEVIAEHPEAHLCEPGLIRSPDGEQIAVLLRENSRRFSSFVIFSDDEGQTWTEPRELPGAMTGDRHVGRYGPDGRLFISFRDTTHESPTKGDWVGWVGSYDDIVQGREGQYRVRLMDNTKGTDCAYPGVEVLPDGTFVATTYGHWDEGEVPYIVSVRFTLAELDDLAQHLSGVDTKESNARRSQDIEALLSGQFRWAVTAPIVAPAERPDDPCHAIEDPTVVHHDGRWHLFCTIRSRHRTHQIEYLSFTDWEDADRAERHVLTLTDGYFCAPQVFYFAPHRRWYLIYQVAEPSRKPALQPAFSTTEDIADPGSWSEPTLVFEEHPENVNAWIDFWVICDEAKAHLFFTSLDGRMWRSATTLGDFPGGRDRPRVVLEADIFEASHTYRLKGLDRYLTVAEAQGDGGRRYYKAYLADRLDGGWEPLAATPERPFAGPVNVRFEGEPWTDSFSHGELLRAGVDERLEVDPSGLRFLFQGVADEDRRGKPYGEIPWRLGLLEAVPGP
;
A
#
# COMPACT_ATOMS: atom_id res chain seq x y z
N MET A 1 67.49 -52.88 -6.96
CA MET A 1 67.34 -52.20 -8.26
C MET A 1 65.89 -51.78 -8.40
N PRO A 2 65.59 -50.56 -8.87
CA PRO A 2 66.04 -49.25 -8.36
C PRO A 2 64.82 -48.30 -8.16
N GLN A 3 64.86 -47.13 -7.52
CA GLN A 3 65.84 -46.40 -6.72
C GLN A 3 65.08 -45.31 -5.92
N ARG A 4 65.41 -45.16 -4.64
CA ARG A 4 65.16 -43.96 -3.80
C ARG A 4 66.35 -43.01 -3.94
N ILE A 5 66.14 -41.68 -4.00
CA ILE A 5 67.10 -40.62 -3.57
C ILE A 5 66.24 -39.35 -3.24
N LYS A 6 66.03 -38.90 -2.00
CA LYS A 6 66.80 -38.03 -1.07
C LYS A 6 67.25 -36.62 -1.60
N LEU A 7 66.80 -35.58 -0.86
CA LEU A 7 67.16 -34.12 -0.79
C LEU A 7 68.67 -33.77 -0.93
N PRO A 8 69.19 -32.49 -0.97
CA PRO A 8 68.61 -31.14 -0.68
C PRO A 8 69.16 -29.88 -1.48
N HIS A 9 68.61 -28.68 -1.16
CA HIS A 9 69.25 -27.35 -0.87
C HIS A 9 69.62 -26.25 -1.93
N PHE A 10 69.11 -25.03 -1.60
CA PHE A 10 69.52 -23.61 -1.84
C PHE A 10 69.57 -23.04 -3.28
N ILE A 11 68.94 -21.89 -3.58
CA ILE A 11 69.40 -20.47 -3.45
C ILE A 11 68.12 -19.56 -3.53
N VAL A 12 67.73 -18.75 -2.53
CA VAL A 12 68.14 -17.39 -2.09
C VAL A 12 67.82 -16.22 -3.05
N ALA A 13 66.96 -15.32 -2.54
CA ALA A 13 66.82 -13.86 -2.68
C ALA A 13 66.30 -13.22 -3.99
N ALA A 14 65.15 -12.54 -3.89
CA ALA A 14 65.10 -11.08 -3.71
C ALA A 14 63.64 -10.60 -3.56
N LEU A 15 63.25 -10.14 -2.38
CA LEU A 15 62.07 -9.28 -2.20
C LEU A 15 62.41 -8.23 -1.14
N ALA A 16 62.32 -6.98 -1.57
CA ALA A 16 62.75 -5.80 -0.85
C ALA A 16 61.89 -5.54 0.39
N HIS A 17 62.54 -5.08 1.46
CA HIS A 17 61.90 -4.49 2.63
C HIS A 17 61.21 -3.17 2.26
N ILE A 18 59.91 -3.09 2.54
CA ILE A 18 59.22 -1.82 2.83
C ILE A 18 58.79 -1.93 4.31
N PRO A 19 59.09 -0.93 5.15
CA PRO A 19 58.83 -1.02 6.58
C PRO A 19 57.33 -0.95 6.84
N ALA A 20 56.81 -1.89 7.63
CA ALA A 20 55.46 -1.85 8.15
C ALA A 20 55.34 -0.66 9.13
N LEU A 21 54.72 0.42 8.66
CA LEU A 21 54.10 1.41 9.53
C LEU A 21 52.93 0.71 10.21
N ALA A 22 53.09 0.40 11.50
CA ALA A 22 51.99 0.00 12.35
C ALA A 22 51.04 1.20 12.49
N PHE A 23 50.04 1.28 11.62
CA PHE A 23 48.83 2.03 11.93
C PHE A 23 48.12 1.26 13.04
N SER A 24 48.25 1.76 14.26
CA SER A 24 47.22 1.58 15.28
C SER A 24 45.93 2.15 14.70
N ALA A 25 45.11 1.30 14.08
CA ALA A 25 43.71 1.62 13.92
C ALA A 25 43.14 1.68 15.34
N GLN A 26 42.98 2.89 15.86
CA GLN A 26 41.93 3.11 16.85
C GLN A 26 40.66 2.54 16.22
N ALA A 27 40.03 1.58 16.90
CA ALA A 27 38.65 1.26 16.60
C ALA A 27 37.89 2.56 16.85
N ASP A 28 37.56 3.28 15.78
CA ASP A 28 36.60 4.36 15.86
C ASP A 28 35.29 3.73 16.35
N ASP A 29 34.75 4.26 17.45
CA ASP A 29 33.42 3.88 17.92
C ASP A 29 32.45 3.99 16.73
N PRO A 30 31.51 3.04 16.56
CA PRO A 30 30.51 3.15 15.50
C PRO A 30 29.82 4.52 15.62
N PRO A 31 29.59 5.23 14.49
CA PRO A 31 29.01 6.55 14.53
C PRO A 31 27.68 6.50 15.31
N HIS A 32 27.59 7.27 16.40
CA HIS A 32 26.38 7.34 17.20
C HIS A 32 25.21 7.76 16.31
N LEU A 33 24.12 6.99 16.35
CA LEU A 33 22.88 7.36 15.67
C LEU A 33 22.43 8.75 16.17
N PRO A 34 21.85 9.59 15.29
CA PRO A 34 21.28 10.86 15.70
C PRO A 34 20.27 10.68 16.85
N ARG A 35 20.35 11.56 17.86
CA ARG A 35 19.45 11.55 19.03
C ARG A 35 18.03 12.05 18.71
N GLY A 36 17.86 12.73 17.59
CA GLY A 36 16.59 13.24 17.07
C GLY A 36 16.27 12.67 15.68
N TYR A 37 15.50 13.40 14.88
CA TYR A 37 15.14 13.04 13.51
C TYR A 37 15.06 14.27 12.61
N SER A 38 15.20 14.07 11.29
CA SER A 38 15.22 15.14 10.29
C SER A 38 14.01 15.15 9.34
N ILE A 39 13.18 14.10 9.39
CA ILE A 39 11.97 14.00 8.57
C ILE A 39 10.87 14.97 9.02
N PRO A 40 9.92 15.35 8.13
CA PRO A 40 8.80 16.22 8.49
C PRO A 40 7.95 15.69 9.64
N LEU A 41 7.40 16.60 10.44
CA LEU A 41 6.46 16.31 11.52
C LEU A 41 5.11 16.97 11.23
N ILE A 42 4.11 16.16 10.91
CA ILE A 42 2.70 16.58 10.80
C ILE A 42 2.11 16.69 12.19
N ASP A 43 1.37 17.76 12.48
CA ASP A 43 0.65 17.91 13.75
C ASP A 43 -0.87 17.87 13.52
N LEU A 44 -1.52 16.86 14.10
CA LEU A 44 -2.98 16.69 14.10
C LEU A 44 -3.62 16.98 15.46
N ALA A 45 -2.85 17.36 16.48
CA ALA A 45 -3.31 17.42 17.87
C ALA A 45 -4.55 18.32 18.05
N ASP A 46 -4.62 19.43 17.29
CA ASP A 46 -5.73 20.38 17.34
C ASP A 46 -6.89 20.04 16.37
N GLN A 47 -6.81 18.90 15.66
CA GLN A 47 -7.83 18.50 14.68
C GLN A 47 -8.94 17.66 15.32
N GLU A 48 -9.77 18.30 16.14
CA GLU A 48 -10.86 17.65 16.91
C GLU A 48 -11.81 16.81 16.04
N HIS A 49 -12.04 17.19 14.79
CA HIS A 49 -12.93 16.45 13.87
C HIS A 49 -12.45 15.01 13.56
N ARG A 50 -11.19 14.69 13.86
CA ARG A 50 -10.61 13.34 13.71
C ARG A 50 -10.73 12.50 14.98
N GLN A 51 -11.03 13.14 16.10
CA GLN A 51 -10.93 12.57 17.44
C GLN A 51 -12.30 12.08 17.92
N VAL A 52 -12.32 10.86 18.45
CA VAL A 52 -13.53 10.25 19.03
C VAL A 52 -13.20 9.73 20.42
N VAL A 53 -13.90 10.23 21.44
CA VAL A 53 -13.76 9.72 22.81
C VAL A 53 -14.32 8.30 22.88
N VAL A 54 -13.46 7.34 23.20
CA VAL A 54 -13.83 5.93 23.38
C VAL A 54 -14.45 5.73 24.75
N ASP A 55 -13.78 6.19 25.81
CA ASP A 55 -14.30 6.14 27.17
C ASP A 55 -13.65 7.21 28.05
N ARG A 56 -14.44 7.79 28.96
CA ARG A 56 -14.02 8.77 29.95
C ARG A 56 -14.89 8.61 31.20
N GLU A 57 -14.26 8.67 32.36
CA GLU A 57 -14.95 8.65 33.65
C GLU A 57 -14.27 9.64 34.60
N GLU A 58 -15.06 10.54 35.18
CA GLU A 58 -14.55 11.59 36.06
C GLU A 58 -13.76 11.00 37.24
N GLY A 59 -12.54 11.49 37.46
CA GLY A 59 -11.65 11.06 38.54
C GLY A 59 -11.10 9.62 38.39
N GLN A 60 -11.44 8.90 37.33
CA GLN A 60 -10.97 7.55 37.06
C GLN A 60 -9.91 7.53 35.95
N TYR A 61 -8.76 6.93 36.25
CA TYR A 61 -7.75 6.61 35.25
C TYR A 61 -8.24 5.48 34.34
N LEU A 62 -8.34 5.74 33.03
CA LEU A 62 -8.59 4.74 32.00
C LEU A 62 -7.40 4.73 31.05
N GLY A 63 -6.75 3.57 30.89
CA GLY A 63 -5.48 3.50 30.17
C GLY A 63 -5.31 2.27 29.31
N HIS A 64 -4.16 2.16 28.66
CA HIS A 64 -3.67 0.95 27.99
C HIS A 64 -4.70 0.14 27.18
N PRO A 65 -5.42 0.77 26.23
CA PRO A 65 -6.32 0.02 25.36
C PRO A 65 -5.56 -0.87 24.39
N THR A 66 -6.16 -2.01 24.07
CA THR A 66 -5.85 -2.78 22.85
C THR A 66 -7.12 -2.97 22.05
N THR A 67 -6.97 -3.07 20.73
CA THR A 67 -8.09 -3.14 19.78
C THR A 67 -7.99 -4.35 18.88
N VAL A 68 -9.13 -4.73 18.31
CA VAL A 68 -9.19 -5.68 17.19
C VAL A 68 -10.35 -5.28 16.26
N LEU A 69 -10.07 -5.19 14.96
CA LEU A 69 -11.08 -5.09 13.91
C LEU A 69 -11.66 -6.48 13.58
N LEU A 70 -12.99 -6.57 13.55
CA LEU A 70 -13.69 -7.80 13.18
C LEU A 70 -13.81 -7.94 11.66
N GLU A 71 -14.13 -9.14 11.20
CA GLU A 71 -14.18 -9.50 9.77
C GLU A 71 -15.27 -8.79 8.97
N ASP A 72 -16.23 -8.14 9.62
CA ASP A 72 -17.19 -7.30 8.94
C ASP A 72 -16.57 -5.98 8.43
N GLY A 73 -15.29 -5.73 8.72
CA GLY A 73 -14.52 -4.60 8.23
C GLY A 73 -14.88 -3.26 8.88
N ARG A 74 -15.71 -3.25 9.93
CA ARG A 74 -16.18 -2.01 10.57
C ARG A 74 -16.37 -2.11 12.08
N THR A 75 -16.56 -3.30 12.62
CA THR A 75 -16.76 -3.48 14.05
C THR A 75 -15.40 -3.57 14.74
N ILE A 76 -15.17 -2.69 15.72
CA ILE A 76 -13.92 -2.64 16.49
C ILE A 76 -14.25 -2.92 17.94
N LEU A 77 -13.51 -3.83 18.57
CA LEU A 77 -13.53 -4.03 20.01
C LEU A 77 -12.32 -3.34 20.63
N ALA A 78 -12.55 -2.63 21.74
CA ALA A 78 -11.50 -2.07 22.58
C ALA A 78 -11.60 -2.68 23.98
N VAL A 79 -10.47 -3.17 24.50
CA VAL A 79 -10.35 -3.65 25.89
C VAL A 79 -9.27 -2.89 26.62
N TYR A 80 -9.50 -2.56 27.89
CA TYR A 80 -8.59 -1.76 28.70
C TYR A 80 -8.82 -1.99 30.19
N PRO A 81 -7.82 -1.78 31.06
CA PRO A 81 -8.03 -1.79 32.49
C PRO A 81 -8.64 -0.47 32.95
N LYS A 82 -9.55 -0.54 33.92
CA LYS A 82 -10.01 0.61 34.71
C LYS A 82 -8.95 1.00 35.75
N GLY A 83 -7.77 1.43 35.27
CA GLY A 83 -6.63 1.86 36.07
C GLY A 83 -5.31 1.85 35.29
N HIS A 84 -4.24 2.33 35.92
CA HIS A 84 -2.89 2.37 35.32
C HIS A 84 -2.22 0.99 35.38
N GLY A 85 -2.45 0.16 34.36
CA GLY A 85 -1.83 -1.16 34.24
C GLY A 85 -2.25 -2.14 35.35
N ARG A 86 -3.45 -1.95 35.91
CA ARG A 86 -4.12 -2.84 36.88
C ARG A 86 -5.59 -2.43 37.00
N GLY A 87 -6.44 -3.36 37.44
CA GLY A 87 -7.86 -3.09 37.69
C GLY A 87 -8.77 -3.92 36.80
N ALA A 88 -10.08 -3.73 36.94
CA ALA A 88 -11.05 -4.48 36.16
C ALA A 88 -10.89 -4.21 34.67
N ILE A 89 -10.86 -5.26 33.86
CA ILE A 89 -10.87 -5.14 32.41
C ILE A 89 -12.27 -4.70 31.97
N VAL A 90 -12.31 -3.66 31.16
CA VAL A 90 -13.50 -3.08 30.54
C VAL A 90 -13.44 -3.35 29.04
N MET A 91 -14.61 -3.54 28.43
CA MET A 91 -14.74 -3.72 26.98
C MET A 91 -15.77 -2.74 26.42
N LYS A 92 -15.46 -2.14 25.26
CA LYS A 92 -16.39 -1.34 24.45
C LYS A 92 -16.34 -1.79 22.99
N ARG A 93 -17.40 -1.48 22.26
CA ARG A 93 -17.57 -1.84 20.84
C ARG A 93 -17.95 -0.62 20.02
N SER A 94 -17.29 -0.47 18.88
CA SER A 94 -17.73 0.37 17.77
C SER A 94 -18.30 -0.54 16.68
N THR A 95 -19.36 -0.11 15.99
CA THR A 95 -19.95 -0.85 14.85
C THR A 95 -19.88 -0.08 13.52
N ASP A 96 -19.22 1.08 13.54
CA ASP A 96 -19.19 2.07 12.46
C ASP A 96 -17.76 2.56 12.14
N GLY A 97 -16.75 1.71 12.35
CA GLY A 97 -15.36 2.04 12.03
C GLY A 97 -14.73 3.07 12.98
N GLY A 98 -15.19 3.13 14.23
CA GLY A 98 -14.64 3.97 15.29
C GLY A 98 -15.23 5.38 15.32
N LEU A 99 -16.35 5.61 14.63
CA LEU A 99 -17.05 6.90 14.63
C LEU A 99 -17.89 7.08 15.90
N SER A 100 -18.35 5.98 16.51
CA SER A 100 -19.01 5.98 17.81
C SER A 100 -18.72 4.70 18.60
N TRP A 101 -18.89 4.78 19.93
CA TRP A 101 -18.63 3.66 20.83
C TRP A 101 -19.83 3.38 21.73
N SER A 102 -20.10 2.11 21.97
CA SER A 102 -21.19 1.62 22.84
C SER A 102 -21.03 2.08 24.28
N ASP A 103 -21.99 1.76 25.16
CA ASP A 103 -21.70 1.70 26.60
C ASP A 103 -20.71 0.57 26.92
N ARG A 104 -20.18 0.54 28.15
CA ARG A 104 -19.33 -0.56 28.62
C ARG A 104 -20.11 -1.88 28.57
N LEU A 105 -19.52 -2.87 27.91
CA LEU A 105 -20.14 -4.17 27.72
C LEU A 105 -19.95 -5.06 28.96
N PRO A 106 -20.88 -6.00 29.22
CA PRO A 106 -20.71 -6.98 30.27
C PRO A 106 -19.47 -7.84 30.05
N THR A 107 -18.71 -8.08 31.11
CA THR A 107 -17.52 -8.93 31.13
C THR A 107 -17.63 -9.97 32.24
N PRO A 108 -16.93 -11.12 32.15
CA PRO A 108 -16.87 -12.10 33.24
C PRO A 108 -16.44 -11.46 34.56
N GLU A 109 -17.03 -11.90 35.68
CA GLU A 109 -16.78 -11.31 37.01
C GLU A 109 -15.30 -11.31 37.39
N ASN A 110 -14.58 -12.39 37.07
CA ASN A 110 -13.17 -12.53 37.43
C ASN A 110 -12.21 -11.65 36.61
N TRP A 111 -12.69 -10.95 35.58
CA TRP A 111 -11.91 -9.89 34.90
C TRP A 111 -11.56 -8.74 35.86
N ALA A 112 -12.32 -8.56 36.94
CA ALA A 112 -12.01 -7.64 38.03
C ALA A 112 -10.68 -7.96 38.75
N SER A 113 -10.18 -9.20 38.62
CA SER A 113 -8.93 -9.65 39.24
C SER A 113 -7.68 -9.41 38.37
N SER A 114 -7.81 -8.76 37.20
CA SER A 114 -6.68 -8.42 36.36
C SER A 114 -5.72 -7.46 37.08
N LYS A 115 -4.43 -7.69 36.88
CA LYS A 115 -3.34 -6.96 37.55
C LYS A 115 -2.43 -6.23 36.57
N GLU A 116 -2.80 -6.20 35.29
CA GLU A 116 -1.91 -5.79 34.20
C GLU A 116 -2.73 -5.30 33.00
N THR A 117 -2.06 -4.78 31.98
CA THR A 117 -2.69 -4.35 30.72
C THR A 117 -3.26 -5.55 29.95
N PRO A 118 -4.54 -5.52 29.56
CA PRO A 118 -5.12 -6.56 28.73
C PRO A 118 -4.68 -6.42 27.26
N THR A 119 -4.42 -7.55 26.61
CA THR A 119 -4.17 -7.63 25.16
C THR A 119 -5.22 -8.51 24.49
N ILE A 120 -5.77 -8.07 23.37
CA ILE A 120 -6.77 -8.82 22.59
C ILE A 120 -6.25 -9.14 21.20
N HIS A 121 -6.49 -10.38 20.75
CA HIS A 121 -6.03 -10.89 19.45
C HIS A 121 -7.10 -11.77 18.80
N ARG A 122 -7.16 -11.76 17.46
CA ARG A 122 -7.97 -12.72 16.69
C ARG A 122 -7.09 -13.90 16.27
N VAL A 123 -7.61 -15.11 16.42
CA VAL A 123 -6.94 -16.33 15.97
C VAL A 123 -7.94 -17.26 15.29
N VAL A 124 -7.42 -18.13 14.45
CA VAL A 124 -8.14 -19.16 13.71
C VAL A 124 -7.41 -20.49 13.87
N ASP A 125 -8.11 -21.53 14.32
CA ASP A 125 -7.55 -22.87 14.49
C ASP A 125 -7.44 -23.63 13.14
N PRO A 126 -6.75 -24.80 13.12
CA PRO A 126 -6.63 -25.60 11.90
C PRO A 126 -7.96 -26.13 11.32
N GLN A 127 -9.04 -26.10 12.10
CA GLN A 127 -10.39 -26.49 11.67
C GLN A 127 -11.20 -25.29 11.13
N GLY A 128 -10.65 -24.08 11.19
CA GLY A 128 -11.31 -22.85 10.76
C GLY A 128 -12.17 -22.18 11.83
N THR A 129 -12.13 -22.66 13.09
CA THR A 129 -12.84 -22.01 14.19
C THR A 129 -12.15 -20.69 14.53
N LYS A 130 -12.92 -19.60 14.52
CA LYS A 130 -12.45 -18.26 14.77
C LYS A 130 -12.66 -17.91 16.23
N ARG A 131 -11.67 -17.26 16.84
CA ARG A 131 -11.70 -16.86 18.25
C ARG A 131 -11.15 -15.46 18.42
N LEU A 132 -11.66 -14.79 19.44
CA LEU A 132 -10.97 -13.71 20.10
C LEU A 132 -10.35 -14.25 21.38
N ILE A 133 -9.10 -13.88 21.62
CA ILE A 133 -8.35 -14.25 22.80
C ILE A 133 -7.90 -12.98 23.50
N LEU A 134 -8.19 -12.92 24.80
CA LEU A 134 -7.76 -11.84 25.67
C LEU A 134 -6.79 -12.38 26.71
N PHE A 135 -5.68 -11.68 26.93
CA PHE A 135 -4.71 -11.99 27.98
C PHE A 135 -4.70 -10.92 29.07
N SER A 136 -4.34 -11.33 30.29
CA SER A 136 -3.97 -10.46 31.40
C SER A 136 -2.65 -10.95 31.99
N GLY A 137 -1.64 -10.07 32.05
CA GLY A 137 -0.33 -10.40 32.59
C GLY A 137 -0.20 -10.43 34.12
N LEU A 138 1.06 -10.58 34.54
CA LEU A 138 1.64 -10.89 35.86
C LEU A 138 1.23 -12.25 36.45
N TYR A 139 2.15 -12.90 37.17
CA TYR A 139 2.10 -14.34 37.49
C TYR A 139 0.77 -14.84 38.10
N HIS A 140 0.09 -15.82 37.50
CA HIS A 140 0.28 -16.39 36.16
C HIS A 140 -0.31 -15.49 35.06
N ILE A 141 0.25 -15.55 33.84
CA ILE A 141 -0.50 -15.02 32.67
C ILE A 141 -1.81 -15.79 32.57
N ARG A 142 -2.91 -15.05 32.44
CA ARG A 142 -4.27 -15.60 32.33
C ARG A 142 -4.91 -15.22 31.01
N MET A 143 -5.81 -16.06 30.54
CA MET A 143 -6.49 -15.93 29.25
C MET A 143 -8.00 -16.10 29.37
N SER A 144 -8.74 -15.37 28.54
CA SER A 144 -10.17 -15.47 28.32
C SER A 144 -10.46 -15.58 26.83
N VAL A 145 -11.47 -16.37 26.44
CA VAL A 145 -11.75 -16.72 25.04
C VAL A 145 -13.20 -16.41 24.70
N SER A 146 -13.41 -15.92 23.48
CA SER A 146 -14.72 -15.75 22.85
C SER A 146 -14.72 -16.44 21.48
N GLU A 147 -15.73 -17.26 21.19
CA GLU A 147 -15.96 -17.88 19.86
C GLU A 147 -17.11 -17.21 19.09
N ASN A 148 -17.68 -16.13 19.62
CA ASN A 148 -18.80 -15.38 19.02
C ASN A 148 -18.51 -13.87 18.99
N ASP A 149 -17.32 -13.50 18.49
CA ASP A 149 -16.97 -12.10 18.19
C ASP A 149 -17.21 -11.11 19.35
N GLY A 150 -16.93 -11.58 20.57
CA GLY A 150 -16.93 -10.80 21.80
C GLY A 150 -18.30 -10.65 22.46
N GLU A 151 -19.31 -11.41 22.04
CA GLU A 151 -20.61 -11.44 22.71
C GLU A 151 -20.56 -12.13 24.07
N THR A 152 -19.83 -13.26 24.17
CA THR A 152 -19.65 -14.00 25.43
C THR A 152 -18.20 -14.43 25.61
N TRP A 153 -17.73 -14.43 26.84
CA TRP A 153 -16.34 -14.73 27.18
C TRP A 153 -16.24 -15.77 28.29
N THR A 154 -15.21 -16.62 28.24
CA THR A 154 -14.84 -17.48 29.37
C THR A 154 -14.23 -16.66 30.52
N PRO A 155 -14.23 -17.14 31.77
CA PRO A 155 -13.42 -16.53 32.83
C PRO A 155 -11.93 -16.49 32.47
N LEU A 156 -11.17 -15.57 33.10
CA LEU A 156 -9.70 -15.57 33.05
C LEU A 156 -9.11 -16.80 33.76
N GLU A 157 -8.39 -17.64 33.02
CA GLU A 157 -7.73 -18.84 33.54
C GLU A 157 -6.23 -18.86 33.22
N PRO A 158 -5.35 -19.40 34.08
CA PRO A 158 -3.91 -19.51 33.80
C PRO A 158 -3.62 -20.30 32.52
N ILE A 159 -2.70 -19.81 31.68
CA ILE A 159 -2.27 -20.52 30.45
C ILE A 159 -1.07 -21.45 30.65
N GLY A 160 -0.51 -21.46 31.85
CA GLY A 160 0.67 -22.22 32.22
C GLY A 160 1.30 -21.67 33.50
N ASP A 161 2.34 -22.34 33.97
CA ASP A 161 3.06 -21.94 35.18
C ASP A 161 4.16 -20.91 34.88
N PHE A 162 3.78 -19.80 34.23
CA PHE A 162 4.68 -18.69 33.93
C PHE A 162 3.92 -17.35 33.92
N GLY A 163 4.66 -16.27 34.18
CA GLY A 163 4.15 -14.89 34.15
C GLY A 163 4.83 -14.05 33.08
N GLY A 164 4.52 -12.76 33.07
CA GLY A 164 5.11 -11.77 32.16
C GLY A 164 4.41 -10.42 32.26
N ILE A 165 5.09 -9.39 31.76
CA ILE A 165 4.64 -8.00 31.72
C ILE A 165 4.24 -7.66 30.28
N VAL A 166 3.13 -6.92 30.15
CA VAL A 166 2.40 -6.71 28.90
C VAL A 166 2.30 -8.00 28.09
N ALA A 167 1.66 -8.97 28.73
CA ALA A 167 1.61 -10.35 28.27
C ALA A 167 0.99 -10.43 26.87
N MET A 168 1.63 -11.22 26.00
CA MET A 168 1.27 -11.40 24.59
C MET A 168 1.05 -10.05 23.90
N ALA A 169 2.06 -9.18 24.01
CA ALA A 169 2.10 -7.86 23.41
C ALA A 169 1.81 -7.87 21.91
N SER A 170 2.33 -8.90 21.22
CA SER A 170 2.10 -9.19 19.81
C SER A 170 1.80 -10.68 19.65
N VAL A 171 0.92 -11.02 18.72
CA VAL A 171 0.61 -12.41 18.31
C VAL A 171 0.61 -12.48 16.80
N GLU A 172 1.35 -13.44 16.25
CA GLU A 172 1.53 -13.64 14.81
C GLU A 172 1.24 -15.08 14.42
N ARG A 173 0.54 -15.28 13.31
CA ARG A 173 0.33 -16.61 12.74
C ARG A 173 1.57 -16.99 11.93
N LEU A 174 2.12 -18.17 12.20
CA LEU A 174 3.26 -18.71 11.46
C LEU A 174 2.80 -19.47 10.21
N ARG A 175 3.74 -19.70 9.27
CA ARG A 175 3.47 -20.44 8.01
C ARG A 175 2.87 -21.83 8.22
N ASP A 176 3.26 -22.52 9.30
CA ASP A 176 2.74 -23.85 9.62
C ASP A 176 1.33 -23.82 10.25
N GLY A 177 0.76 -22.64 10.45
CA GLY A 177 -0.56 -22.41 11.03
C GLY A 177 -0.56 -22.32 12.56
N SER A 178 0.58 -22.49 13.22
CA SER A 178 0.75 -22.19 14.65
C SER A 178 0.75 -20.67 14.91
N TYR A 179 0.67 -20.27 16.17
CA TYR A 179 0.76 -18.87 16.59
C TYR A 179 1.96 -18.66 17.48
N MET A 180 2.73 -17.62 17.21
CA MET A 180 3.77 -17.11 18.08
C MET A 180 3.26 -15.88 18.82
N ALA A 181 3.42 -15.85 20.15
CA ALA A 181 3.13 -14.67 20.95
C ALA A 181 4.38 -14.16 21.66
N LEU A 182 4.54 -12.85 21.70
CA LEU A 182 5.70 -12.16 22.24
C LEU A 182 5.35 -11.35 23.48
N PHE A 183 6.21 -11.37 24.50
CA PHE A 183 6.05 -10.57 25.71
C PHE A 183 7.41 -10.32 26.35
N HIS A 184 7.46 -9.64 27.49
CA HIS A 184 8.70 -9.45 28.23
C HIS A 184 8.52 -9.70 29.72
N ASP A 185 9.62 -9.82 30.43
CA ASP A 185 9.68 -9.77 31.88
C ASP A 185 10.97 -9.09 32.31
N ASP A 186 10.98 -8.50 33.51
CA ASP A 186 12.17 -7.89 34.10
C ASP A 186 12.81 -8.73 35.20
N GLY A 187 12.46 -10.02 35.24
CA GLY A 187 12.88 -11.00 36.23
C GLY A 187 11.86 -11.25 37.34
N ARG A 188 10.93 -10.32 37.57
CA ARG A 188 10.01 -10.41 38.70
C ARG A 188 8.94 -11.47 38.54
N PHE A 189 8.38 -11.62 37.34
CA PHE A 189 7.09 -12.30 37.19
C PHE A 189 7.14 -13.55 36.35
N LEU A 190 8.20 -13.85 35.60
CA LEU A 190 8.23 -15.09 34.82
C LEU A 190 8.01 -16.33 35.70
N ARG A 191 8.60 -16.35 36.90
CA ARG A 191 8.52 -17.44 37.90
C ARG A 191 8.18 -16.94 39.32
N ASP A 192 7.57 -15.77 39.44
CA ASP A 192 7.24 -15.13 40.73
C ASP A 192 8.46 -14.91 41.65
N GLU A 193 9.60 -14.51 41.08
CA GLU A 193 10.85 -14.30 41.82
C GLU A 193 10.84 -12.99 42.63
N GLY A 194 10.01 -12.01 42.24
CA GLY A 194 9.72 -10.79 43.00
C GLY A 194 10.76 -9.67 42.92
N GLU A 195 11.96 -9.92 42.41
CA GLU A 195 13.05 -8.93 42.29
C GLU A 195 13.37 -8.59 40.83
N VAL A 196 13.66 -7.32 40.55
CA VAL A 196 14.09 -6.88 39.21
C VAL A 196 15.52 -7.38 38.97
N THR A 197 15.71 -8.11 37.87
CA THR A 197 17.03 -8.58 37.44
C THR A 197 17.35 -8.09 36.03
N MET A 198 17.20 -8.92 35.01
CA MET A 198 17.46 -8.58 33.62
C MET A 198 16.17 -8.60 32.81
N PHE A 199 16.00 -7.56 31.99
CA PHE A 199 14.94 -7.49 31.00
C PHE A 199 15.17 -8.52 29.90
N ARG A 200 14.17 -9.36 29.67
CA ARG A 200 14.17 -10.37 28.63
C ARG A 200 12.88 -10.32 27.85
N VAL A 201 12.99 -10.45 26.54
CA VAL A 201 11.87 -10.62 25.63
C VAL A 201 11.72 -12.11 25.36
N TYR A 202 10.49 -12.60 25.43
CA TYR A 202 10.15 -14.00 25.29
C TYR A 202 9.20 -14.22 24.11
N LYS A 203 9.32 -15.40 23.49
CA LYS A 203 8.29 -15.99 22.63
C LYS A 203 7.64 -17.19 23.32
N THR A 204 6.39 -17.47 22.99
CA THR A 204 5.72 -18.76 23.24
C THR A 204 4.88 -19.16 22.03
N ILE A 205 4.65 -20.46 21.86
CA ILE A 205 3.97 -21.03 20.68
C ILE A 205 2.66 -21.72 21.07
N SER A 206 1.62 -21.47 20.30
CA SER A 206 0.35 -22.22 20.34
C SER A 206 0.14 -22.99 19.04
N LYS A 207 -0.29 -24.25 19.13
CA LYS A 207 -0.51 -25.13 17.97
C LYS A 207 -1.98 -25.50 17.72
N ASP A 208 -2.88 -24.96 18.55
CA ASP A 208 -4.31 -25.32 18.58
C ASP A 208 -5.22 -24.11 18.42
N GLY A 209 -4.73 -23.07 17.72
CA GLY A 209 -5.48 -21.84 17.53
C GLY A 209 -5.61 -21.02 18.81
N GLY A 210 -4.55 -20.95 19.61
CA GLY A 210 -4.42 -20.06 20.76
C GLY A 210 -4.98 -20.59 22.09
N LEU A 211 -5.45 -21.84 22.14
CA LEU A 211 -6.06 -22.39 23.36
C LEU A 211 -5.02 -22.87 24.38
N THR A 212 -3.89 -23.38 23.92
CA THR A 212 -2.75 -23.76 24.76
C THR A 212 -1.45 -23.12 24.29
N TRP A 213 -0.56 -22.82 25.24
CA TRP A 213 0.69 -22.09 25.01
C TRP A 213 1.88 -22.85 25.61
N GLY A 214 2.95 -22.96 24.83
CA GLY A 214 4.20 -23.61 25.23
C GLY A 214 4.97 -22.87 26.33
N GLN A 215 6.06 -23.49 26.80
CA GLN A 215 6.98 -22.81 27.71
C GLN A 215 7.66 -21.62 27.01
N PRO A 216 7.82 -20.47 27.69
CA PRO A 216 8.49 -19.31 27.09
C PRO A 216 9.97 -19.55 26.78
N GLU A 217 10.43 -19.01 25.65
CA GLU A 217 11.83 -19.02 25.21
C GLU A 217 12.32 -17.57 25.04
N VAL A 218 13.54 -17.28 25.49
CA VAL A 218 14.15 -15.94 25.34
C VAL A 218 14.50 -15.71 23.87
N ILE A 219 14.12 -14.55 23.33
CA ILE A 219 14.46 -14.13 21.96
C ILE A 219 15.36 -12.90 21.89
N ALA A 220 15.37 -12.08 22.95
CA ALA A 220 16.29 -10.95 23.06
C ALA A 220 16.54 -10.57 24.52
N GLU A 221 17.77 -10.19 24.79
CA GLU A 221 18.26 -9.56 26.02
C GLU A 221 19.44 -8.67 25.64
N HIS A 222 19.79 -7.72 26.50
CA HIS A 222 20.93 -6.83 26.25
C HIS A 222 21.63 -6.51 27.59
N PRO A 223 22.97 -6.44 27.63
CA PRO A 223 23.71 -6.23 28.88
C PRO A 223 23.44 -4.87 29.56
N GLU A 224 23.14 -3.83 28.77
CA GLU A 224 22.87 -2.47 29.28
C GLU A 224 21.47 -1.92 29.01
N ALA A 225 20.95 -2.04 27.79
CA ALA A 225 19.59 -1.64 27.42
C ALA A 225 18.53 -2.54 28.07
N HIS A 226 17.39 -1.95 28.43
CA HIS A 226 16.26 -2.67 29.00
C HIS A 226 15.19 -2.90 27.92
N LEU A 227 15.34 -3.98 27.15
CA LEU A 227 14.47 -4.31 26.02
C LEU A 227 13.11 -4.84 26.50
N CYS A 228 12.00 -4.24 26.05
CA CYS A 228 10.67 -4.68 26.43
C CYS A 228 9.59 -4.36 25.39
N GLU A 229 8.34 -4.75 25.71
CA GLU A 229 7.11 -4.41 24.96
C GLU A 229 7.21 -4.64 23.44
N PRO A 230 7.45 -5.90 23.01
CA PRO A 230 7.72 -6.22 21.61
C PRO A 230 6.53 -5.93 20.69
N GLY A 231 6.75 -5.09 19.69
CA GLY A 231 5.86 -4.84 18.56
C GLY A 231 6.33 -5.60 17.32
N LEU A 232 5.50 -6.49 16.79
CA LEU A 232 5.84 -7.35 15.65
C LEU A 232 5.31 -6.77 14.33
N ILE A 233 6.16 -6.79 13.29
CA ILE A 233 5.79 -6.49 11.90
C ILE A 233 6.37 -7.58 10.99
N ARG A 234 5.53 -8.20 10.17
CA ARG A 234 5.97 -9.12 9.10
C ARG A 234 6.26 -8.33 7.82
N SER A 235 7.30 -8.73 7.08
CA SER A 235 7.65 -8.13 5.78
C SER A 235 6.52 -8.29 4.76
N PRO A 236 6.44 -7.42 3.73
CA PRO A 236 5.40 -7.51 2.70
C PRO A 236 5.38 -8.85 1.94
N ASP A 237 6.55 -9.44 1.70
CA ASP A 237 6.70 -10.78 1.09
C ASP A 237 6.42 -11.94 2.06
N GLY A 238 6.26 -11.64 3.34
CA GLY A 238 6.01 -12.62 4.40
C GLY A 238 7.23 -13.43 4.83
N GLU A 239 8.43 -13.21 4.28
CA GLU A 239 9.65 -13.99 4.53
C GLU A 239 10.38 -13.63 5.82
N GLN A 240 10.24 -12.39 6.29
CA GLN A 240 10.96 -11.89 7.47
C GLN A 240 9.99 -11.32 8.51
N ILE A 241 10.35 -11.49 9.79
CA ILE A 241 9.67 -10.87 10.93
C ILE A 241 10.63 -9.87 11.57
N ALA A 242 10.19 -8.62 11.71
CA ALA A 242 10.84 -7.60 12.52
C ALA A 242 10.12 -7.47 13.87
N VAL A 243 10.88 -7.41 14.96
CA VAL A 243 10.35 -7.09 16.30
C VAL A 243 10.98 -5.81 16.79
N LEU A 244 10.15 -4.76 16.88
CA LEU A 244 10.49 -3.46 17.43
C LEU A 244 10.37 -3.51 18.95
N LEU A 245 11.38 -3.01 19.64
CA LEU A 245 11.55 -3.15 21.09
C LEU A 245 11.63 -1.77 21.72
N ARG A 246 10.79 -1.54 22.72
CA ARG A 246 10.96 -0.41 23.64
C ARG A 246 12.28 -0.55 24.38
N GLU A 247 12.92 0.58 24.63
CA GLU A 247 14.09 0.67 25.51
C GLU A 247 13.73 1.43 26.80
N ASN A 248 13.72 0.72 27.92
CA ASN A 248 13.16 1.22 29.17
C ASN A 248 14.19 1.96 30.06
N SER A 249 15.50 1.78 29.87
CA SER A 249 16.51 2.50 30.66
C SER A 249 16.60 3.99 30.28
N ARG A 250 16.06 4.36 29.11
CA ARG A 250 16.09 5.70 28.52
C ARG A 250 17.50 6.17 28.15
N ARG A 251 18.44 5.24 28.03
CA ARG A 251 19.84 5.51 27.67
C ARG A 251 20.07 5.41 26.17
N PHE A 252 19.33 4.53 25.50
CA PHE A 252 19.50 4.21 24.08
C PHE A 252 18.22 4.55 23.31
N SER A 253 18.27 4.44 21.99
CA SER A 253 17.07 4.43 21.14
C SER A 253 16.30 3.12 21.31
N SER A 254 15.10 3.04 20.74
CA SER A 254 14.39 1.76 20.59
C SER A 254 15.22 0.78 19.76
N PHE A 255 14.96 -0.52 19.86
CA PHE A 255 15.73 -1.56 19.16
C PHE A 255 14.87 -2.34 18.17
N VAL A 256 15.52 -3.07 17.28
CA VAL A 256 14.91 -4.06 16.40
C VAL A 256 15.74 -5.35 16.36
N ILE A 257 15.06 -6.48 16.28
CA ILE A 257 15.61 -7.80 15.93
C ILE A 257 14.82 -8.36 14.74
N PHE A 258 15.47 -9.21 13.94
CA PHE A 258 14.86 -9.84 12.77
C PHE A 258 14.93 -11.36 12.85
N SER A 259 13.96 -12.04 12.23
CA SER A 259 13.95 -13.49 12.02
C SER A 259 13.53 -13.80 10.58
N ASP A 260 14.31 -14.64 9.91
CA ASP A 260 14.07 -15.12 8.54
C ASP A 260 13.53 -16.57 8.52
N ASP A 261 13.20 -17.13 9.69
CA ASP A 261 12.88 -18.56 9.85
C ASP A 261 11.68 -18.82 10.77
N GLU A 262 10.68 -17.93 10.70
CA GLU A 262 9.43 -18.00 11.48
C GLU A 262 9.68 -17.94 13.00
N GLY A 263 10.62 -17.10 13.42
CA GLY A 263 10.91 -16.84 14.84
C GLY A 263 11.74 -17.94 15.51
N GLN A 264 12.40 -18.84 14.76
CA GLN A 264 13.27 -19.87 15.33
C GLN A 264 14.59 -19.26 15.81
N THR A 265 15.23 -18.45 14.96
CA THR A 265 16.44 -17.69 15.27
C THR A 265 16.21 -16.19 15.09
N TRP A 266 17.04 -15.38 15.77
CA TRP A 266 16.92 -13.93 15.80
C TRP A 266 18.30 -13.29 15.62
N THR A 267 18.35 -12.13 14.95
CA THR A 267 19.55 -11.30 14.90
C THR A 267 19.87 -10.69 16.26
N GLU A 268 21.11 -10.24 16.45
CA GLU A 268 21.45 -9.38 17.58
C GLU A 268 20.61 -8.08 17.58
N PRO A 269 20.22 -7.55 18.75
CA PRO A 269 19.49 -6.29 18.84
C PRO A 269 20.27 -5.12 18.23
N ARG A 270 19.61 -4.36 17.34
CA ARG A 270 20.15 -3.15 16.72
C ARG A 270 19.30 -1.93 17.08
N GLU A 271 19.92 -0.80 17.41
CA GLU A 271 19.20 0.45 17.64
C GLU A 271 18.48 0.94 16.36
N LEU A 272 17.26 1.46 16.54
CA LEU A 272 16.45 2.15 15.55
C LEU A 272 16.83 3.64 15.49
N PRO A 273 16.57 4.32 14.36
CA PRO A 273 16.78 5.77 14.26
C PRO A 273 15.89 6.54 15.25
N GLY A 274 16.29 7.77 15.58
CA GLY A 274 15.53 8.63 16.50
C GLY A 274 14.08 8.87 16.06
N ALA A 275 13.80 8.83 14.76
CA ALA A 275 12.45 8.91 14.18
C ALA A 275 11.50 7.78 14.64
N MET A 276 12.06 6.64 15.02
CA MET A 276 11.37 5.41 15.44
C MET A 276 11.55 5.12 16.93
N THR A 277 12.18 6.02 17.68
CA THR A 277 12.39 5.84 19.11
C THR A 277 11.13 6.17 19.90
N GLY A 278 10.59 5.17 20.58
CA GLY A 278 9.33 5.27 21.30
C GLY A 278 9.00 4.07 22.16
N ASP A 279 7.82 4.12 22.76
CA ASP A 279 7.27 3.02 23.53
C ASP A 279 6.05 2.41 22.84
N ARG A 280 5.93 1.08 22.94
CA ARG A 280 4.76 0.31 22.51
C ARG A 280 4.43 0.49 21.01
N HIS A 281 5.37 0.17 20.14
CA HIS A 281 5.17 0.20 18.69
C HIS A 281 4.05 -0.76 18.26
N VAL A 282 3.02 -0.21 17.63
CA VAL A 282 1.96 -1.01 16.98
C VAL A 282 1.79 -0.49 15.56
N GLY A 283 2.04 -1.37 14.58
CA GLY A 283 2.03 -1.01 13.17
C GLY A 283 1.03 -1.79 12.33
N ARG A 284 0.56 -1.15 11.27
CA ARG A 284 -0.27 -1.74 10.22
C ARG A 284 0.13 -1.19 8.86
N TYR A 285 -0.02 -2.02 7.83
CA TYR A 285 0.14 -1.60 6.44
C TYR A 285 -1.10 -0.85 5.95
N GLY A 286 -0.88 0.23 5.21
CA GLY A 286 -1.90 0.90 4.41
C GLY A 286 -2.12 0.19 3.07
N PRO A 287 -3.18 0.56 2.32
CA PRO A 287 -3.49 -0.05 1.03
C PRO A 287 -2.42 0.22 -0.05
N ASP A 288 -1.53 1.20 0.17
CA ASP A 288 -0.43 1.55 -0.72
C ASP A 288 0.90 0.84 -0.38
N GLY A 289 0.87 -0.12 0.56
CA GLY A 289 2.04 -0.89 0.98
C GLY A 289 2.95 -0.20 2.00
N ARG A 290 2.69 1.06 2.39
CA ARG A 290 3.44 1.74 3.45
C ARG A 290 2.97 1.31 4.84
N LEU A 291 3.86 1.43 5.81
CA LEU A 291 3.59 1.19 7.22
C LEU A 291 3.25 2.50 7.92
N PHE A 292 2.19 2.48 8.73
CA PHE A 292 2.00 3.42 9.82
C PHE A 292 2.26 2.69 11.15
N ILE A 293 3.12 3.26 12.00
CA ILE A 293 3.48 2.70 13.31
C ILE A 293 3.19 3.75 14.37
N SER A 294 2.26 3.46 15.27
CA SER A 294 1.93 4.32 16.41
C SER A 294 2.73 3.95 17.65
N PHE A 295 3.14 4.95 18.41
CA PHE A 295 3.88 4.79 19.66
C PHE A 295 3.81 6.07 20.51
N ARG A 296 4.26 5.97 21.76
CA ARG A 296 4.57 7.13 22.59
C ARG A 296 5.91 7.70 22.20
N ASP A 297 6.00 9.01 21.99
CA ASP A 297 7.28 9.63 21.68
C ASP A 297 8.22 9.66 22.89
N THR A 298 9.31 8.91 22.81
CA THR A 298 10.40 8.97 23.79
C THR A 298 11.75 9.27 23.14
N THR A 299 11.75 9.78 21.91
CA THR A 299 12.97 10.23 21.24
C THR A 299 13.74 11.20 22.14
N HIS A 300 15.06 11.07 22.16
CA HIS A 300 15.92 11.84 23.06
C HIS A 300 15.77 13.34 22.84
N GLU A 301 15.83 13.74 21.56
CA GLU A 301 15.63 15.10 21.08
C GLU A 301 14.42 15.14 20.15
N SER A 302 13.26 15.54 20.69
CA SER A 302 12.02 15.67 19.91
C SER A 302 11.17 16.84 20.41
N PRO A 303 10.55 17.61 19.50
CA PRO A 303 9.57 18.65 19.86
C PRO A 303 8.29 18.09 20.47
N THR A 304 7.99 16.80 20.30
CA THR A 304 6.75 16.12 20.74
C THR A 304 7.00 15.06 21.80
N LYS A 305 8.10 15.19 22.54
CA LYS A 305 8.51 14.21 23.54
C LYS A 305 7.44 14.05 24.62
N GLY A 306 6.94 12.84 24.80
CA GLY A 306 5.86 12.50 25.73
C GLY A 306 4.47 12.48 25.11
N ASP A 307 4.34 12.82 23.83
CA ASP A 307 3.07 12.81 23.10
C ASP A 307 2.74 11.47 22.47
N TRP A 308 1.51 11.38 21.98
CA TRP A 308 1.07 10.29 21.13
C TRP A 308 1.39 10.60 19.67
N VAL A 309 2.21 9.75 19.05
CA VAL A 309 2.66 9.94 17.69
C VAL A 309 2.43 8.70 16.83
N GLY A 310 2.69 8.87 15.53
CA GLY A 310 3.04 7.78 14.65
C GLY A 310 4.15 8.15 13.67
N TRP A 311 4.61 7.13 12.97
CA TRP A 311 5.64 7.16 11.95
C TRP A 311 5.10 6.54 10.68
N VAL A 312 5.41 7.13 9.52
CA VAL A 312 5.08 6.57 8.21
C VAL A 312 6.35 6.31 7.42
N GLY A 313 6.45 5.12 6.83
CA GLY A 313 7.57 4.69 6.00
C GLY A 313 7.35 3.30 5.42
N SER A 314 8.42 2.64 4.99
CA SER A 314 8.40 1.30 4.42
C SER A 314 9.05 0.27 5.36
N TYR A 315 8.78 -1.03 5.14
CA TYR A 315 9.48 -2.09 5.87
C TYR A 315 11.00 -2.03 5.60
N ASP A 316 11.42 -1.71 4.37
CA ASP A 316 12.84 -1.56 4.04
C ASP A 316 13.51 -0.40 4.82
N ASP A 317 12.77 0.65 5.21
CA ASP A 317 13.33 1.69 6.09
C ASP A 317 13.73 1.12 7.45
N ILE A 318 12.95 0.17 7.99
CA ILE A 318 13.28 -0.52 9.25
C ILE A 318 14.54 -1.37 9.05
N VAL A 319 14.58 -2.18 8.00
CA VAL A 319 15.70 -3.07 7.67
C VAL A 319 17.00 -2.28 7.50
N GLN A 320 16.95 -1.18 6.75
CA GLN A 320 18.13 -0.34 6.44
C GLN A 320 18.41 0.72 7.51
N GLY A 321 17.54 0.87 8.52
CA GLY A 321 17.70 1.87 9.58
C GLY A 321 17.52 3.31 9.12
N ARG A 322 16.69 3.55 8.10
CA ARG A 322 16.36 4.89 7.58
C ARG A 322 15.25 5.54 8.39
N GLU A 323 15.19 6.86 8.34
CA GLU A 323 14.23 7.62 9.14
C GLU A 323 12.78 7.49 8.66
N GLY A 324 12.51 6.92 7.48
CA GLY A 324 11.16 6.86 6.90
C GLY A 324 10.75 8.15 6.20
N GLN A 325 9.45 8.36 6.02
CA GLN A 325 8.89 9.45 5.23
C GLN A 325 8.53 10.69 6.06
N TYR A 326 7.78 10.52 7.14
CA TYR A 326 7.42 11.58 8.08
C TYR A 326 6.90 11.02 9.41
N ARG A 327 6.87 11.86 10.45
CA ARG A 327 6.17 11.61 11.71
C ARG A 327 4.85 12.37 11.76
N VAL A 328 3.94 11.89 12.59
CA VAL A 328 2.64 12.52 12.85
C VAL A 328 2.43 12.61 14.35
N ARG A 329 2.23 13.80 14.90
CA ARG A 329 1.70 14.00 16.25
C ARG A 329 0.19 13.84 16.19
N LEU A 330 -0.33 12.80 16.82
CA LEU A 330 -1.76 12.49 16.79
C LEU A 330 -2.51 13.31 17.85
N MET A 331 -1.98 13.39 19.07
CA MET A 331 -2.50 14.24 20.14
C MET A 331 -1.40 14.71 21.08
N ASP A 332 -1.60 15.90 21.65
CA ASP A 332 -0.79 16.51 22.70
C ASP A 332 -1.09 15.87 24.06
N ASN A 333 -0.06 15.34 24.73
CA ASN A 333 -0.20 14.83 26.09
C ASN A 333 0.30 15.86 27.11
N THR A 334 -0.63 16.38 27.91
CA THR A 334 -0.37 17.48 28.85
C THR A 334 0.40 17.07 30.11
N LYS A 335 0.72 15.79 30.30
CA LYS A 335 1.35 15.29 31.54
C LYS A 335 2.45 14.25 31.30
N GLY A 336 3.69 14.72 31.33
CA GLY A 336 4.88 13.88 31.31
C GLY A 336 4.87 12.91 30.12
N THR A 337 5.05 11.63 30.39
CA THR A 337 5.05 10.56 29.37
C THR A 337 3.95 9.51 29.63
N ASP A 338 2.94 9.85 30.42
CA ASP A 338 1.87 8.92 30.82
C ASP A 338 0.75 8.90 29.78
N CYS A 339 1.03 8.29 28.62
CA CYS A 339 0.11 8.20 27.48
C CYS A 339 0.49 7.05 26.53
N ALA A 340 -0.27 6.87 25.45
CA ALA A 340 0.16 6.20 24.22
C ALA A 340 0.62 4.73 24.39
N TYR A 341 -0.34 3.85 24.71
CA TYR A 341 -0.29 2.42 24.37
C TYR A 341 -1.36 2.18 23.31
N PRO A 342 -0.99 2.19 22.03
CA PRO A 342 -1.97 2.25 20.97
C PRO A 342 -2.50 0.87 20.57
N GLY A 343 -3.77 0.81 20.20
CA GLY A 343 -4.30 -0.13 19.22
C GLY A 343 -4.36 0.56 17.86
N VAL A 344 -4.10 -0.17 16.77
CA VAL A 344 -4.12 0.38 15.40
C VAL A 344 -4.85 -0.60 14.50
N GLU A 345 -5.96 -0.15 13.91
CA GLU A 345 -6.73 -0.89 12.91
C GLU A 345 -6.76 -0.15 11.58
N VAL A 346 -6.94 -0.88 10.48
CA VAL A 346 -7.09 -0.32 9.13
C VAL A 346 -8.40 -0.83 8.55
N LEU A 347 -9.31 0.10 8.23
CA LEU A 347 -10.59 -0.21 7.61
C LEU A 347 -10.40 -0.57 6.12
N PRO A 348 -11.37 -1.25 5.48
CA PRO A 348 -11.28 -1.63 4.07
C PRO A 348 -11.10 -0.46 3.09
N ASP A 349 -11.49 0.75 3.49
CA ASP A 349 -11.31 1.97 2.69
C ASP A 349 -9.92 2.63 2.85
N GLY A 350 -9.03 2.02 3.63
CA GLY A 350 -7.69 2.54 3.93
C GLY A 350 -7.63 3.51 5.11
N THR A 351 -8.74 3.74 5.82
CA THR A 351 -8.76 4.57 7.04
C THR A 351 -8.05 3.86 8.18
N PHE A 352 -7.04 4.52 8.75
CA PHE A 352 -6.44 4.14 10.02
C PHE A 352 -7.31 4.61 11.17
N VAL A 353 -7.53 3.72 12.14
CA VAL A 353 -8.15 4.01 13.43
C VAL A 353 -7.14 3.70 14.52
N ALA A 354 -6.40 4.71 14.96
CA ALA A 354 -5.45 4.59 16.05
C ALA A 354 -6.15 4.93 17.37
N THR A 355 -6.04 4.10 18.39
CA THR A 355 -6.77 4.27 19.67
C THR A 355 -5.81 4.19 20.84
N THR A 356 -5.81 5.20 21.71
CA THR A 356 -4.96 5.18 22.90
C THR A 356 -5.51 5.98 24.07
N TYR A 357 -4.78 6.00 25.18
CA TYR A 357 -5.06 6.83 26.35
C TYR A 357 -4.03 7.94 26.53
N GLY A 358 -4.39 8.99 27.27
CA GLY A 358 -3.48 10.05 27.65
C GLY A 358 -4.16 11.15 28.43
N HIS A 359 -3.36 12.09 28.93
CA HIS A 359 -3.83 13.29 29.61
C HIS A 359 -4.11 14.38 28.58
N TRP A 360 -5.25 14.26 27.91
CA TRP A 360 -5.63 15.15 26.80
C TRP A 360 -6.10 16.53 27.25
N ASP A 361 -6.66 16.61 28.47
CA ASP A 361 -7.06 17.86 29.11
C ASP A 361 -6.12 18.14 30.30
N GLU A 362 -5.64 19.38 30.42
CA GLU A 362 -4.73 19.78 31.50
C GLU A 362 -5.38 19.60 32.88
N GLY A 363 -4.69 18.89 33.78
CA GLY A 363 -5.15 18.66 35.16
C GLY A 363 -6.14 17.50 35.33
N GLU A 364 -6.67 16.94 34.24
CA GLU A 364 -7.62 15.83 34.26
C GLU A 364 -6.93 14.46 34.32
N VAL A 365 -7.67 13.44 34.75
CA VAL A 365 -7.24 12.03 34.66
C VAL A 365 -7.27 11.54 33.20
N PRO A 366 -6.43 10.56 32.82
CA PRO A 366 -6.35 10.19 31.42
C PRO A 366 -7.56 9.36 31.00
N TYR A 367 -7.93 9.52 29.73
CA TYR A 367 -9.06 8.86 29.11
C TYR A 367 -8.72 8.40 27.70
N ILE A 368 -9.59 7.59 27.10
CA ILE A 368 -9.29 6.88 25.84
C ILE A 368 -9.91 7.61 24.66
N VAL A 369 -9.11 7.85 23.62
CA VAL A 369 -9.49 8.52 22.37
C VAL A 369 -9.02 7.70 21.17
N SER A 370 -9.83 7.68 20.12
CA SER A 370 -9.45 7.23 18.78
C SER A 370 -9.22 8.43 17.86
N VAL A 371 -8.20 8.35 17.00
CA VAL A 371 -7.93 9.30 15.92
C VAL A 371 -8.04 8.57 14.58
N ARG A 372 -8.75 9.19 13.63
CA ARG A 372 -9.01 8.63 12.28
C ARG A 372 -8.33 9.46 11.19
N PHE A 373 -7.66 8.80 10.25
CA PHE A 373 -7.00 9.44 9.10
C PHE A 373 -6.68 8.41 7.99
N THR A 374 -6.38 8.89 6.79
CA THR A 374 -5.77 8.08 5.72
C THR A 374 -4.34 8.53 5.44
N LEU A 375 -3.50 7.66 4.86
CA LEU A 375 -2.14 8.06 4.45
C LEU A 375 -2.17 9.15 3.36
N ALA A 376 -3.19 9.16 2.50
CA ALA A 376 -3.35 10.20 1.48
C ALA A 376 -3.55 11.59 2.11
N GLU A 377 -4.34 11.70 3.18
CA GLU A 377 -4.50 12.95 3.93
C GLU A 377 -3.19 13.38 4.58
N LEU A 378 -2.42 12.44 5.12
CA LEU A 378 -1.10 12.72 5.71
C LEU A 378 -0.09 13.14 4.64
N ASP A 379 -0.10 12.55 3.46
CA ASP A 379 0.76 12.97 2.35
C ASP A 379 0.49 14.39 1.92
N ASP A 380 -0.80 14.74 1.79
CA ASP A 380 -1.19 16.12 1.51
C ASP A 380 -0.59 17.02 2.59
N LEU A 381 -0.76 16.72 3.88
CA LEU A 381 -0.17 17.52 4.98
C LEU A 381 1.38 17.52 5.01
N ALA A 382 2.04 16.42 4.66
CA ALA A 382 3.51 16.32 4.60
C ALA A 382 4.08 17.25 3.51
N GLN A 383 3.44 17.26 2.34
CA GLN A 383 3.80 18.18 1.25
C GLN A 383 3.66 19.63 1.69
N HIS A 384 2.77 19.92 2.66
CA HIS A 384 2.60 21.27 3.19
C HIS A 384 3.75 21.75 4.10
N LEU A 385 4.48 20.82 4.73
CA LEU A 385 5.50 21.12 5.74
C LEU A 385 6.92 21.18 5.19
N SER A 386 7.19 20.55 4.05
CA SER A 386 8.51 20.53 3.40
C SER A 386 8.90 21.85 2.72
N GLY A 387 8.13 22.93 2.92
CA GLY A 387 8.43 24.25 2.36
C GLY A 387 8.20 24.37 0.85
N VAL A 388 7.49 23.41 0.25
CA VAL A 388 6.82 23.64 -1.03
C VAL A 388 5.69 24.62 -0.75
N ASP A 389 5.89 25.89 -1.13
CA ASP A 389 5.03 27.02 -0.79
C ASP A 389 3.54 26.67 -0.95
N THR A 390 2.82 26.44 0.15
CA THR A 390 1.49 25.81 0.16
C THR A 390 0.37 26.71 -0.29
N LYS A 391 0.55 28.03 -0.19
CA LYS A 391 -0.39 28.95 -0.83
C LYS A 391 -0.23 28.92 -2.33
N GLU A 392 0.99 28.92 -2.83
CA GLU A 392 1.24 28.78 -4.27
C GLU A 392 0.90 27.37 -4.77
N SER A 393 1.14 26.32 -4.00
CA SER A 393 0.83 24.92 -4.35
C SER A 393 -0.67 24.62 -4.29
N ASN A 394 -1.40 25.05 -3.26
CA ASN A 394 -2.87 24.93 -3.25
C ASN A 394 -3.53 25.87 -4.25
N ALA A 395 -2.99 27.09 -4.44
CA ALA A 395 -3.46 27.96 -5.51
C ALA A 395 -3.19 27.34 -6.87
N ARG A 396 -2.02 26.72 -7.08
CA ARG A 396 -1.65 26.04 -8.33
C ARG A 396 -2.46 24.79 -8.55
N ARG A 397 -2.68 23.95 -7.53
CA ARG A 397 -3.59 22.80 -7.59
C ARG A 397 -5.02 23.23 -7.87
N SER A 398 -5.51 24.28 -7.21
CA SER A 398 -6.83 24.86 -7.51
C SER A 398 -6.88 25.43 -8.91
N GLN A 399 -5.83 26.11 -9.38
CA GLN A 399 -5.70 26.63 -10.74
C GLN A 399 -5.65 25.51 -11.78
N ASP A 400 -4.95 24.41 -11.51
CA ASP A 400 -4.84 23.26 -12.40
C ASP A 400 -6.19 22.52 -12.49
N ILE A 401 -6.89 22.37 -11.35
CA ILE A 401 -8.26 21.84 -11.32
C ILE A 401 -9.22 22.78 -12.07
N GLU A 402 -9.17 24.08 -11.82
CA GLU A 402 -9.97 25.08 -12.54
C GLU A 402 -9.65 25.07 -14.05
N ALA A 403 -8.38 24.93 -14.43
CA ALA A 403 -7.94 24.83 -15.82
C ALA A 403 -8.48 23.56 -16.49
N LEU A 404 -8.38 22.39 -15.83
CA LEU A 404 -8.98 21.15 -16.29
C LEU A 404 -10.49 21.32 -16.48
N LEU A 405 -11.20 21.81 -15.46
CA LEU A 405 -12.66 21.99 -15.48
C LEU A 405 -13.11 23.08 -16.47
N SER A 406 -12.23 23.99 -16.87
CA SER A 406 -12.50 24.95 -17.96
C SER A 406 -12.53 24.30 -19.35
N GLY A 407 -11.98 23.08 -19.48
CA GLY A 407 -11.82 22.38 -20.75
C GLY A 407 -10.76 23.01 -21.67
N GLN A 408 -9.88 23.86 -21.15
CA GLN A 408 -8.77 24.48 -21.88
C GLN A 408 -7.46 23.75 -21.57
N PHE A 409 -7.24 22.64 -22.27
CA PHE A 409 -6.03 21.85 -22.10
C PHE A 409 -4.85 22.41 -22.88
N ARG A 410 -3.65 22.27 -22.32
CA ARG A 410 -2.36 22.57 -22.96
C ARG A 410 -1.35 21.52 -22.55
N TRP A 411 -0.58 21.05 -23.52
CA TRP A 411 0.37 19.96 -23.30
C TRP A 411 1.75 20.33 -23.81
N ALA A 412 2.77 19.92 -23.07
CA ALA A 412 4.11 19.70 -23.58
C ALA A 412 4.21 18.22 -23.99
N VAL A 413 4.95 17.92 -25.05
CA VAL A 413 5.20 16.54 -25.49
C VAL A 413 6.69 16.23 -25.48
N THR A 414 7.02 15.06 -24.94
CA THR A 414 8.38 14.53 -24.90
C THR A 414 8.85 14.09 -26.29
N ALA A 415 10.14 13.78 -26.42
CA ALA A 415 10.60 12.88 -27.49
C ALA A 415 9.92 11.49 -27.36
N PRO A 416 9.93 10.65 -28.41
CA PRO A 416 9.44 9.27 -28.30
C PRO A 416 10.14 8.54 -27.14
N ILE A 417 9.37 7.94 -26.24
CA ILE A 417 9.86 7.26 -25.05
C ILE A 417 10.04 5.76 -25.23
N VAL A 418 9.24 5.14 -26.12
CA VAL A 418 9.36 3.72 -26.48
C VAL A 418 9.10 3.56 -27.97
N ALA A 419 10.03 2.92 -28.66
CA ALA A 419 9.93 2.56 -30.08
C ALA A 419 9.62 1.06 -30.26
N PRO A 420 9.17 0.64 -31.46
CA PRO A 420 9.04 -0.77 -31.80
C PRO A 420 10.38 -1.50 -31.66
N ALA A 421 10.36 -2.66 -31.02
CA ALA A 421 11.56 -3.47 -30.83
C ALA A 421 12.09 -4.05 -32.16
N GLU A 422 13.41 -4.11 -32.31
CA GLU A 422 14.05 -4.83 -33.41
C GLU A 422 13.94 -6.35 -33.19
N ARG A 423 13.08 -7.00 -33.98
CA ARG A 423 12.84 -8.46 -33.92
C ARG A 423 13.18 -9.08 -35.28
N PRO A 424 14.34 -9.76 -35.43
CA PRO A 424 14.75 -10.30 -36.73
C PRO A 424 13.77 -11.30 -37.34
N ASP A 425 13.16 -12.13 -36.49
CA ASP A 425 12.26 -13.22 -36.93
C ASP A 425 10.84 -12.75 -37.23
N ASP A 426 10.38 -11.68 -36.58
CA ASP A 426 9.09 -11.06 -36.85
C ASP A 426 9.18 -9.53 -36.66
N PRO A 427 9.63 -8.80 -37.69
CA PRO A 427 9.86 -7.36 -37.60
C PRO A 427 8.64 -6.62 -37.08
N CYS A 428 8.83 -5.87 -35.99
CA CYS A 428 7.79 -5.05 -35.38
C CYS A 428 7.66 -3.73 -36.13
N HIS A 429 6.43 -3.39 -36.52
CA HIS A 429 6.10 -2.12 -37.16
C HIS A 429 5.78 -1.04 -36.14
N ALA A 430 5.05 -1.38 -35.08
CA ALA A 430 4.42 -0.41 -34.19
C ALA A 430 4.37 -0.90 -32.73
N ILE A 431 4.42 0.04 -31.80
CA ILE A 431 3.99 -0.13 -30.41
C ILE A 431 2.81 0.83 -30.16
N GLU A 432 1.72 0.27 -29.65
CA GLU A 432 0.38 0.85 -29.66
C GLU A 432 -0.37 0.59 -28.34
N ASP A 433 -1.48 1.28 -28.13
CA ASP A 433 -2.49 1.06 -27.09
C ASP A 433 -1.92 0.79 -25.67
N PRO A 434 -1.18 1.75 -25.08
CA PRO A 434 -0.50 1.53 -23.81
C PRO A 434 -1.47 1.57 -22.62
N THR A 435 -1.25 0.69 -21.65
CA THR A 435 -1.76 0.81 -20.27
C THR A 435 -0.62 0.73 -19.26
N VAL A 436 -0.70 1.52 -18.19
CA VAL A 436 0.42 1.69 -17.27
C VAL A 436 0.00 1.92 -15.82
N VAL A 437 0.72 1.29 -14.88
CA VAL A 437 0.67 1.56 -13.44
C VAL A 437 2.06 1.74 -12.85
N HIS A 438 2.15 2.43 -11.71
CA HIS A 438 3.34 2.44 -10.87
C HIS A 438 3.06 1.64 -9.59
N HIS A 439 3.80 0.55 -9.38
CA HIS A 439 3.64 -0.37 -8.25
C HIS A 439 5.01 -0.89 -7.81
N ASP A 440 5.22 -1.06 -6.50
CA ASP A 440 6.48 -1.55 -5.92
C ASP A 440 7.75 -0.88 -6.46
N GLY A 441 7.67 0.46 -6.64
CA GLY A 441 8.78 1.30 -7.09
C GLY A 441 9.10 1.18 -8.58
N ARG A 442 8.21 0.59 -9.39
CA ARG A 442 8.41 0.40 -10.83
C ARG A 442 7.17 0.78 -11.63
N TRP A 443 7.38 1.26 -12.84
CA TRP A 443 6.36 1.30 -13.88
C TRP A 443 6.17 -0.11 -14.47
N HIS A 444 4.91 -0.47 -14.68
CA HIS A 444 4.49 -1.68 -15.37
C HIS A 444 3.68 -1.24 -16.59
N LEU A 445 4.25 -1.42 -17.78
CA LEU A 445 3.70 -0.96 -19.05
C LEU A 445 3.29 -2.17 -19.89
N PHE A 446 2.05 -2.19 -20.37
CA PHE A 446 1.55 -3.17 -21.33
C PHE A 446 1.10 -2.46 -22.60
N CYS A 447 1.53 -2.94 -23.76
CA CYS A 447 1.24 -2.30 -25.04
C CYS A 447 0.89 -3.34 -26.10
N THR A 448 0.04 -2.97 -27.05
CA THR A 448 -0.08 -3.69 -28.31
C THR A 448 1.22 -3.57 -29.10
N ILE A 449 1.70 -4.68 -29.67
CA ILE A 449 2.71 -4.67 -30.72
C ILE A 449 2.13 -5.21 -32.02
N ARG A 450 2.48 -4.55 -33.13
CA ARG A 450 2.10 -5.00 -34.48
C ARG A 450 3.32 -5.44 -35.25
N SER A 451 3.39 -6.71 -35.57
CA SER A 451 4.49 -7.28 -36.34
C SER A 451 4.04 -7.81 -37.70
N ARG A 452 5.01 -8.07 -38.56
CA ARG A 452 4.80 -8.54 -39.94
C ARG A 452 4.00 -9.85 -40.01
N HIS A 453 4.23 -10.79 -39.11
CA HIS A 453 3.60 -12.10 -39.06
C HIS A 453 2.51 -12.16 -37.98
N ARG A 454 2.84 -11.84 -36.73
CA ARG A 454 1.88 -11.72 -35.63
C ARG A 454 1.33 -10.30 -35.57
N THR A 455 0.18 -10.10 -36.20
CA THR A 455 -0.36 -8.74 -36.41
C THR A 455 -0.72 -7.97 -35.14
N HIS A 456 -1.04 -8.66 -34.04
CA HIS A 456 -1.43 -8.07 -32.75
C HIS A 456 -1.04 -9.01 -31.60
N GLN A 457 -0.28 -8.49 -30.64
CA GLN A 457 0.11 -9.16 -29.40
C GLN A 457 0.26 -8.10 -28.32
N ILE A 458 0.31 -8.51 -27.05
CA ILE A 458 0.63 -7.61 -25.93
C ILE A 458 2.06 -7.84 -25.46
N GLU A 459 2.85 -6.77 -25.41
CA GLU A 459 4.20 -6.72 -24.85
C GLU A 459 4.15 -6.04 -23.47
N TYR A 460 4.93 -6.57 -22.53
CA TYR A 460 5.13 -6.05 -21.18
C TYR A 460 6.56 -5.54 -20.99
N LEU A 461 6.69 -4.38 -20.34
CA LEU A 461 7.94 -3.75 -19.95
C LEU A 461 7.85 -3.29 -18.50
N SER A 462 8.97 -3.33 -17.76
CA SER A 462 9.06 -2.75 -16.42
C SER A 462 10.35 -2.00 -16.18
N PHE A 463 10.24 -0.78 -15.64
CA PHE A 463 11.35 0.16 -15.47
C PHE A 463 11.08 1.11 -14.29
N THR A 464 12.14 1.71 -13.73
CA THR A 464 12.01 2.71 -12.66
C THR A 464 11.80 4.11 -13.23
N ASP A 465 12.54 4.44 -14.30
CA ASP A 465 12.61 5.77 -14.87
C ASP A 465 12.21 5.77 -16.35
N TRP A 466 11.47 6.79 -16.78
CA TRP A 466 10.97 6.90 -18.16
C TRP A 466 12.11 6.99 -19.20
N GLU A 467 13.30 7.46 -18.81
CA GLU A 467 14.48 7.49 -19.67
C GLU A 467 15.05 6.09 -19.97
N ASP A 468 14.70 5.09 -19.14
CA ASP A 468 15.08 3.69 -19.30
C ASP A 468 13.98 2.85 -20.00
N ALA A 469 12.81 3.42 -20.26
CA ALA A 469 11.64 2.68 -20.76
C ALA A 469 11.93 1.92 -22.06
N ASP A 470 12.59 2.55 -23.04
CA ASP A 470 12.90 1.90 -24.34
C ASP A 470 13.95 0.77 -24.20
N ARG A 471 14.80 0.85 -23.17
CA ARG A 471 15.86 -0.13 -22.86
C ARG A 471 15.38 -1.27 -21.97
N ALA A 472 14.19 -1.16 -21.39
CA ALA A 472 13.65 -2.16 -20.49
C ALA A 472 13.54 -3.52 -21.19
N GLU A 473 13.66 -4.60 -20.40
CA GLU A 473 13.44 -5.94 -20.91
C GLU A 473 12.00 -6.07 -21.43
N ARG A 474 11.84 -6.73 -22.58
CA ARG A 474 10.57 -6.83 -23.30
C ARG A 474 10.05 -8.24 -23.28
N HIS A 475 8.85 -8.43 -22.75
CA HIS A 475 8.21 -9.73 -22.65
C HIS A 475 6.92 -9.73 -23.47
N VAL A 476 6.86 -10.52 -24.54
CA VAL A 476 5.58 -10.75 -25.23
C VAL A 476 4.78 -11.74 -24.40
N LEU A 477 3.58 -11.35 -23.98
CA LEU A 477 2.72 -12.22 -23.18
C LEU A 477 2.27 -13.43 -24.01
N THR A 478 2.16 -14.58 -23.35
CA THR A 478 1.77 -15.86 -23.97
C THR A 478 0.34 -16.26 -23.60
N LEU A 479 -0.57 -15.28 -23.49
CA LEU A 479 -1.97 -15.52 -23.10
C LEU A 479 -2.68 -16.40 -24.13
N THR A 480 -2.41 -16.17 -25.41
CA THR A 480 -2.95 -16.95 -26.52
C THR A 480 -2.03 -16.89 -27.74
N ASP A 481 -2.13 -17.88 -28.62
CA ASP A 481 -1.46 -17.87 -29.92
C ASP A 481 -2.19 -17.00 -30.97
N GLY A 482 -3.42 -16.60 -30.65
CA GLY A 482 -4.30 -15.84 -31.53
C GLY A 482 -4.07 -14.33 -31.50
N TYR A 483 -5.11 -13.59 -31.90
CA TYR A 483 -5.15 -12.14 -31.86
C TYR A 483 -5.49 -11.66 -30.46
N PHE A 484 -4.68 -10.72 -29.92
CA PHE A 484 -4.98 -10.00 -28.67
C PHE A 484 -4.28 -8.63 -28.64
N CYS A 485 -4.99 -7.58 -28.22
CA CYS A 485 -4.48 -6.19 -28.20
C CYS A 485 -5.32 -5.29 -27.29
N ALA A 486 -4.98 -3.99 -27.25
CA ALA A 486 -5.65 -2.93 -26.49
C ALA A 486 -5.82 -3.28 -25.00
N PRO A 487 -4.71 -3.49 -24.26
CA PRO A 487 -4.75 -3.81 -22.85
C PRO A 487 -5.23 -2.65 -21.97
N GLN A 488 -5.86 -3.01 -20.85
CA GLN A 488 -6.02 -2.20 -19.66
C GLN A 488 -5.66 -3.04 -18.43
N VAL A 489 -4.71 -2.58 -17.62
CA VAL A 489 -4.31 -3.28 -16.37
C VAL A 489 -4.88 -2.58 -15.14
N PHE A 490 -5.31 -3.29 -14.11
CA PHE A 490 -5.60 -2.74 -12.78
C PHE A 490 -5.61 -3.83 -11.71
N TYR A 491 -5.41 -3.46 -10.45
CA TYR A 491 -5.58 -4.36 -9.32
C TYR A 491 -7.04 -4.34 -8.87
N PHE A 492 -7.68 -5.50 -8.81
CA PHE A 492 -9.03 -5.61 -8.26
C PHE A 492 -8.93 -6.03 -6.80
N ALA A 493 -9.01 -5.05 -5.90
CA ALA A 493 -8.79 -5.26 -4.47
C ALA A 493 -9.68 -6.37 -3.85
N PRO A 494 -10.98 -6.50 -4.21
CA PRO A 494 -11.82 -7.56 -3.63
C PRO A 494 -11.34 -8.99 -3.92
N HIS A 495 -10.65 -9.22 -5.05
CA HIS A 495 -10.08 -10.54 -5.38
C HIS A 495 -8.60 -10.67 -5.03
N ARG A 496 -7.96 -9.57 -4.64
CA ARG A 496 -6.52 -9.48 -4.43
C ARG A 496 -5.71 -9.91 -5.65
N ARG A 497 -6.17 -9.52 -6.84
CA ARG A 497 -5.59 -9.95 -8.12
C ARG A 497 -5.50 -8.79 -9.10
N TRP A 498 -4.46 -8.82 -9.91
CA TRP A 498 -4.34 -8.00 -11.10
C TRP A 498 -5.24 -8.54 -12.20
N TYR A 499 -5.91 -7.64 -12.91
CA TYR A 499 -6.71 -7.89 -14.08
C TYR A 499 -6.07 -7.19 -15.27
N LEU A 500 -5.98 -7.90 -16.38
CA LEU A 500 -5.68 -7.34 -17.70
C LEU A 500 -6.92 -7.53 -18.56
N ILE A 501 -7.63 -6.45 -18.86
CA ILE A 501 -8.75 -6.41 -19.80
C ILE A 501 -8.19 -6.14 -21.18
N TYR A 502 -8.65 -6.84 -22.20
CA TYR A 502 -8.17 -6.67 -23.57
C TYR A 502 -9.19 -7.26 -24.55
N GLN A 503 -8.92 -7.15 -25.84
CA GLN A 503 -9.74 -7.76 -26.88
C GLN A 503 -9.07 -8.95 -27.52
N VAL A 504 -9.83 -10.01 -27.81
CA VAL A 504 -9.37 -11.23 -28.49
C VAL A 504 -10.23 -11.54 -29.71
N ALA A 505 -9.70 -12.29 -30.67
CA ALA A 505 -10.51 -12.85 -31.75
C ALA A 505 -11.07 -14.22 -31.37
N GLU A 506 -12.39 -14.36 -31.40
CA GLU A 506 -13.15 -15.60 -31.27
C GLU A 506 -13.92 -15.85 -32.58
N PRO A 507 -13.34 -16.59 -33.55
CA PRO A 507 -13.93 -16.78 -34.87
C PRO A 507 -15.31 -17.46 -34.87
N SER A 508 -15.69 -18.13 -33.78
CA SER A 508 -17.02 -18.73 -33.65
C SER A 508 -18.13 -17.71 -33.33
N ARG A 509 -17.78 -16.48 -32.93
CA ARG A 509 -18.73 -15.41 -32.58
C ARG A 509 -18.83 -14.33 -33.66
N LYS A 510 -19.91 -13.54 -33.61
CA LYS A 510 -20.13 -12.38 -34.50
C LYS A 510 -20.56 -11.16 -33.68
N PRO A 511 -19.78 -10.06 -33.71
CA PRO A 511 -18.44 -9.92 -34.31
C PRO A 511 -17.42 -10.88 -33.67
N ALA A 512 -16.39 -11.25 -34.42
CA ALA A 512 -15.36 -12.19 -33.94
C ALA A 512 -14.52 -11.58 -32.82
N LEU A 513 -14.28 -10.27 -32.86
CA LEU A 513 -13.61 -9.56 -31.77
C LEU A 513 -14.49 -9.63 -30.53
N GLN A 514 -13.92 -9.95 -29.36
CA GLN A 514 -14.63 -10.09 -28.09
C GLN A 514 -13.80 -9.49 -26.95
N PRO A 515 -14.43 -8.89 -25.92
CA PRO A 515 -13.75 -8.53 -24.69
C PRO A 515 -13.35 -9.77 -23.91
N ALA A 516 -12.10 -9.79 -23.44
CA ALA A 516 -11.57 -10.83 -22.59
C ALA A 516 -10.80 -10.23 -21.41
N PHE A 517 -10.48 -11.09 -20.44
CA PHE A 517 -9.58 -10.74 -19.35
C PHE A 517 -8.66 -11.91 -19.01
N SER A 518 -7.52 -11.56 -18.41
CA SER A 518 -6.60 -12.46 -17.72
C SER A 518 -6.32 -11.94 -16.32
N THR A 519 -5.91 -12.83 -15.42
CA THR A 519 -5.55 -12.44 -14.05
C THR A 519 -4.19 -12.96 -13.64
N THR A 520 -3.55 -12.26 -12.70
CA THR A 520 -2.38 -12.73 -11.96
C THR A 520 -2.40 -12.23 -10.51
N GLU A 521 -1.66 -12.89 -9.64
CA GLU A 521 -1.35 -12.40 -8.28
C GLU A 521 -0.08 -11.54 -8.26
N ASP A 522 0.79 -11.66 -9.26
CA ASP A 522 2.06 -10.93 -9.39
C ASP A 522 2.17 -10.27 -10.77
N ILE A 523 2.04 -8.93 -10.80
CA ILE A 523 2.17 -8.13 -12.03
C ILE A 523 3.60 -8.15 -12.60
N ALA A 524 4.62 -8.42 -11.78
CA ALA A 524 6.00 -8.44 -12.19
C ALA A 524 6.40 -9.73 -12.93
N ASP A 525 5.63 -10.82 -12.78
CA ASP A 525 5.84 -12.07 -13.51
C ASP A 525 4.99 -12.12 -14.80
N PRO A 526 5.54 -11.81 -15.99
CA PRO A 526 4.78 -11.86 -17.25
C PRO A 526 4.34 -13.27 -17.65
N GLY A 527 4.89 -14.33 -17.06
CA GLY A 527 4.52 -15.72 -17.32
C GLY A 527 3.35 -16.22 -16.47
N SER A 528 2.92 -15.45 -15.47
CA SER A 528 1.90 -15.86 -14.49
C SER A 528 0.46 -15.57 -14.92
N TRP A 529 0.26 -14.76 -15.97
CA TRP A 529 -1.07 -14.37 -16.44
C TRP A 529 -1.87 -15.56 -16.95
N SER A 530 -3.11 -15.68 -16.49
CA SER A 530 -4.03 -16.75 -16.92
C SER A 530 -4.37 -16.68 -18.41
N GLU A 531 -4.84 -17.79 -18.99
CA GLU A 531 -5.45 -17.81 -20.32
C GLU A 531 -6.67 -16.85 -20.40
N PRO A 532 -7.00 -16.31 -21.59
CA PRO A 532 -8.12 -15.40 -21.78
C PRO A 532 -9.45 -16.02 -21.38
N THR A 533 -10.21 -15.30 -20.56
CA THR A 533 -11.62 -15.59 -20.30
C THR A 533 -12.48 -14.50 -20.91
N LEU A 534 -13.51 -14.88 -21.69
CA LEU A 534 -14.40 -13.88 -22.29
C LEU A 534 -15.24 -13.19 -21.23
N VAL A 535 -15.35 -11.87 -21.35
CA VAL A 535 -16.10 -11.03 -20.39
C VAL A 535 -17.61 -11.28 -20.47
N PHE A 536 -18.12 -11.65 -21.65
CA PHE A 536 -19.51 -12.06 -21.85
C PHE A 536 -19.58 -13.54 -22.19
N GLU A 537 -20.37 -14.30 -21.42
CA GLU A 537 -20.67 -15.70 -21.72
C GLU A 537 -21.32 -15.85 -23.10
N GLU A 538 -22.24 -14.95 -23.44
CA GLU A 538 -22.88 -14.87 -24.76
C GLU A 538 -22.77 -13.45 -25.33
N HIS A 539 -22.61 -13.35 -26.65
CA HIS A 539 -22.51 -12.06 -27.34
C HIS A 539 -23.83 -11.26 -27.20
N PRO A 540 -23.82 -10.01 -26.69
CA PRO A 540 -25.04 -9.21 -26.56
C PRO A 540 -25.65 -8.85 -27.92
N GLU A 541 -26.91 -9.24 -28.15
CA GLU A 541 -27.59 -9.10 -29.45
C GLU A 541 -27.67 -7.66 -30.00
N ASN A 542 -27.65 -6.64 -29.13
CA ASN A 542 -27.74 -5.24 -29.56
C ASN A 542 -26.41 -4.60 -29.95
N VAL A 543 -25.29 -5.32 -29.81
CA VAL A 543 -23.97 -4.79 -30.14
C VAL A 543 -23.50 -5.43 -31.44
N ASN A 544 -23.37 -4.63 -32.50
CA ASN A 544 -22.96 -5.12 -33.83
C ASN A 544 -21.45 -4.96 -34.08
N ALA A 545 -20.80 -4.07 -33.32
CA ALA A 545 -19.36 -3.82 -33.33
C ALA A 545 -18.96 -3.27 -31.96
N TRP A 546 -17.73 -3.58 -31.53
CA TRP A 546 -17.11 -2.99 -30.34
C TRP A 546 -15.59 -3.00 -30.49
N ILE A 547 -14.91 -2.12 -29.77
CA ILE A 547 -13.46 -2.09 -29.62
C ILE A 547 -13.12 -1.29 -28.34
N ASP A 548 -11.90 -1.47 -27.84
CA ASP A 548 -11.27 -0.70 -26.76
C ASP A 548 -12.06 -0.75 -25.45
N PHE A 549 -11.86 -1.83 -24.71
CA PHE A 549 -12.59 -2.17 -23.50
C PHE A 549 -11.95 -1.55 -22.26
N TRP A 550 -12.76 -0.85 -21.47
CA TRP A 550 -12.28 -0.12 -20.29
C TRP A 550 -13.16 -0.38 -19.07
N VAL A 551 -12.62 -1.02 -18.05
CA VAL A 551 -13.30 -1.27 -16.78
C VAL A 551 -12.96 -0.20 -15.76
N ILE A 552 -13.95 0.32 -15.04
CA ILE A 552 -13.78 1.19 -13.87
C ILE A 552 -14.89 0.87 -12.87
N CYS A 553 -14.58 0.94 -11.58
CA CYS A 553 -15.52 0.67 -10.50
C CYS A 553 -15.87 1.92 -9.70
N ASP A 554 -17.13 1.99 -9.27
CA ASP A 554 -17.56 2.84 -8.15
C ASP A 554 -17.76 1.96 -6.89
N GLU A 555 -18.34 2.51 -5.83
CA GLU A 555 -18.53 1.80 -4.56
C GLU A 555 -19.49 0.61 -4.66
N ALA A 556 -20.27 0.49 -5.75
CA ALA A 556 -21.31 -0.51 -5.89
C ALA A 556 -21.09 -1.47 -7.07
N LYS A 557 -20.47 -1.00 -8.16
CA LYS A 557 -20.48 -1.68 -9.44
C LYS A 557 -19.15 -1.58 -10.18
N ALA A 558 -18.90 -2.61 -10.99
CA ALA A 558 -17.88 -2.59 -12.03
C ALA A 558 -18.52 -2.26 -13.39
N HIS A 559 -18.07 -1.18 -14.02
CA HIS A 559 -18.58 -0.69 -15.30
C HIS A 559 -17.58 -1.04 -16.40
N LEU A 560 -18.06 -1.62 -17.51
CA LEU A 560 -17.29 -1.84 -18.73
C LEU A 560 -17.76 -0.83 -19.78
N PHE A 561 -16.86 0.04 -20.22
CA PHE A 561 -17.03 0.95 -21.34
C PHE A 561 -16.36 0.40 -22.61
N PHE A 562 -16.89 0.77 -23.77
CA PHE A 562 -16.31 0.46 -25.07
C PHE A 562 -16.89 1.38 -26.15
N THR A 563 -16.28 1.38 -27.34
CA THR A 563 -16.75 2.17 -28.50
C THR A 563 -17.11 1.26 -29.68
N SER A 564 -17.83 1.77 -30.67
CA SER A 564 -18.31 0.97 -31.82
C SER A 564 -18.00 1.55 -33.20
N LEU A 565 -17.03 2.45 -33.30
CA LEU A 565 -16.57 3.09 -34.56
C LEU A 565 -17.68 3.86 -35.33
N ASP A 566 -18.78 4.18 -34.67
CA ASP A 566 -19.97 4.82 -35.25
C ASP A 566 -20.43 6.04 -34.45
N GLY A 567 -19.53 6.65 -33.68
CA GLY A 567 -19.82 7.80 -32.83
C GLY A 567 -20.47 7.46 -31.49
N ARG A 568 -20.49 6.18 -31.09
CA ARG A 568 -21.12 5.74 -29.83
C ARG A 568 -20.11 5.18 -28.83
N MET A 569 -20.24 5.63 -27.59
CA MET A 569 -19.68 5.00 -26.41
C MET A 569 -20.77 4.23 -25.67
N TRP A 570 -20.46 3.00 -25.32
CA TRP A 570 -21.36 2.06 -24.66
C TRP A 570 -20.89 1.76 -23.25
N ARG A 571 -21.82 1.26 -22.44
CA ARG A 571 -21.55 0.82 -21.07
C ARG A 571 -22.37 -0.43 -20.74
N SER A 572 -21.73 -1.38 -20.06
CA SER A 572 -22.35 -2.47 -19.30
C SER A 572 -21.86 -2.38 -17.85
N ALA A 573 -22.58 -2.96 -16.88
CA ALA A 573 -22.11 -3.08 -15.50
C ALA A 573 -22.54 -4.39 -14.84
N THR A 574 -21.84 -4.72 -13.76
CA THR A 574 -22.16 -5.79 -12.82
C THR A 574 -21.95 -5.28 -11.39
N THR A 575 -22.44 -5.99 -10.38
CA THR A 575 -22.11 -5.65 -8.98
C THR A 575 -20.64 -5.98 -8.70
N LEU A 576 -20.02 -5.31 -7.72
CA LEU A 576 -18.64 -5.64 -7.33
C LEU A 576 -18.48 -7.12 -6.92
N GLY A 577 -19.47 -7.69 -6.23
CA GLY A 577 -19.44 -9.09 -5.79
C GLY A 577 -19.60 -10.11 -6.91
N ASP A 578 -20.16 -9.71 -8.05
CA ASP A 578 -20.36 -10.58 -9.22
C ASP A 578 -19.28 -10.42 -10.29
N PHE A 579 -18.47 -9.35 -10.22
CA PHE A 579 -17.35 -9.14 -11.13
C PHE A 579 -16.40 -10.36 -11.12
N PRO A 580 -15.84 -10.80 -12.27
CA PRO A 580 -15.94 -10.24 -13.62
C PRO A 580 -17.20 -10.64 -14.42
N GLY A 581 -18.06 -11.49 -13.86
CA GLY A 581 -19.29 -11.99 -14.48
C GLY A 581 -20.52 -11.10 -14.22
N GLY A 582 -21.72 -11.65 -14.44
CA GLY A 582 -22.98 -11.01 -14.03
C GLY A 582 -23.36 -9.72 -14.76
N ARG A 583 -22.80 -9.48 -15.94
CA ARG A 583 -22.95 -8.20 -16.65
C ARG A 583 -24.35 -7.96 -17.21
N ASP A 584 -24.82 -6.73 -17.07
CA ASP A 584 -26.06 -6.28 -17.67
C ASP A 584 -25.93 -6.02 -19.18
N ARG A 585 -27.08 -5.90 -19.85
CA ARG A 585 -27.15 -5.61 -21.28
C ARG A 585 -26.50 -4.25 -21.59
N PRO A 586 -25.51 -4.16 -22.52
CA PRO A 586 -24.86 -2.91 -22.87
C PRO A 586 -25.83 -1.84 -23.40
N ARG A 587 -25.56 -0.58 -23.06
CA ARG A 587 -26.35 0.59 -23.47
C ARG A 587 -25.44 1.70 -23.99
N VAL A 588 -25.93 2.46 -24.96
CA VAL A 588 -25.26 3.69 -25.41
C VAL A 588 -25.36 4.73 -24.29
N VAL A 589 -24.24 5.31 -23.90
CA VAL A 589 -24.14 6.34 -22.85
C VAL A 589 -23.67 7.69 -23.37
N LEU A 590 -23.07 7.73 -24.56
CA LEU A 590 -22.71 8.95 -25.26
C LEU A 590 -22.79 8.71 -26.78
N GLU A 591 -23.47 9.62 -27.49
CA GLU A 591 -23.40 9.74 -28.95
C GLU A 591 -22.73 11.08 -29.28
N ALA A 592 -21.58 11.03 -29.93
CA ALA A 592 -20.79 12.21 -30.27
C ALA A 592 -19.93 11.95 -31.51
N ASP A 593 -19.26 13.00 -32.00
CA ASP A 593 -18.21 12.86 -33.03
C ASP A 593 -16.93 12.28 -32.38
N ILE A 594 -16.97 11.00 -32.05
CA ILE A 594 -15.89 10.20 -31.46
C ILE A 594 -15.68 8.96 -32.33
N PHE A 595 -14.49 8.39 -32.25
CA PHE A 595 -14.08 7.23 -33.05
C PHE A 595 -13.90 5.99 -32.19
N GLU A 596 -12.86 5.95 -31.35
CA GLU A 596 -12.46 4.79 -30.54
C GLU A 596 -11.76 5.19 -29.23
N ALA A 597 -11.13 4.25 -28.53
CA ALA A 597 -10.22 4.47 -27.40
C ALA A 597 -10.80 5.35 -26.27
N SER A 598 -11.98 4.98 -25.74
CA SER A 598 -12.56 5.68 -24.60
C SER A 598 -11.94 5.22 -23.27
N HIS A 599 -11.37 6.15 -22.52
CA HIS A 599 -10.74 5.91 -21.22
C HIS A 599 -11.43 6.75 -20.15
N THR A 600 -11.85 6.12 -19.05
CA THR A 600 -12.68 6.74 -18.01
C THR A 600 -12.02 6.66 -16.64
N TYR A 601 -11.93 7.79 -15.94
CA TYR A 601 -11.19 7.92 -14.69
C TYR A 601 -12.02 8.62 -13.62
N ARG A 602 -11.77 8.27 -12.36
CA ARG A 602 -12.19 9.08 -11.21
C ARG A 602 -11.20 10.23 -11.03
N LEU A 603 -11.69 11.45 -10.84
CA LEU A 603 -10.83 12.59 -10.53
C LEU A 603 -10.56 12.62 -9.03
N LYS A 604 -9.29 12.43 -8.61
CA LYS A 604 -8.90 12.38 -7.20
C LYS A 604 -9.33 13.66 -6.47
N GLY A 605 -10.03 13.48 -5.34
CA GLY A 605 -10.52 14.59 -4.52
C GLY A 605 -11.75 15.33 -5.08
N LEU A 606 -12.34 14.88 -6.18
CA LEU A 606 -13.55 15.45 -6.76
C LEU A 606 -14.65 14.38 -6.91
N ASP A 607 -15.91 14.77 -6.72
CA ASP A 607 -17.07 13.91 -7.00
C ASP A 607 -17.44 13.89 -8.48
N ARG A 608 -16.44 13.64 -9.34
CA ARG A 608 -16.60 13.61 -10.80
C ARG A 608 -15.72 12.56 -11.47
N TYR A 609 -16.17 12.15 -12.63
CA TYR A 609 -15.47 11.28 -13.57
C TYR A 609 -15.13 12.04 -14.83
N LEU A 610 -13.97 11.73 -15.40
CA LEU A 610 -13.50 12.23 -16.68
C LEU A 610 -13.42 11.06 -17.66
N THR A 611 -14.07 11.19 -18.81
CA THR A 611 -13.83 10.32 -19.96
C THR A 611 -13.12 11.09 -21.04
N VAL A 612 -12.04 10.52 -21.57
CA VAL A 612 -11.43 10.95 -22.84
C VAL A 612 -11.74 9.92 -23.92
N ALA A 613 -12.00 10.36 -25.15
CA ALA A 613 -12.28 9.49 -26.28
C ALA A 613 -11.59 10.01 -27.54
N GLU A 614 -10.98 9.11 -28.30
CA GLU A 614 -10.30 9.46 -29.54
C GLU A 614 -11.33 9.89 -30.60
N ALA A 615 -10.97 10.88 -31.41
CA ALA A 615 -11.70 11.33 -32.57
C ALA A 615 -10.76 11.45 -33.78
N GLN A 616 -11.35 11.52 -34.97
CA GLN A 616 -10.61 11.57 -36.23
C GLN A 616 -10.84 12.92 -36.92
N GLY A 617 -9.75 13.63 -37.22
CA GLY A 617 -9.75 14.89 -37.94
C GLY A 617 -9.38 14.75 -39.41
N ASP A 618 -9.14 15.89 -40.06
CA ASP A 618 -8.73 15.95 -41.46
C ASP A 618 -7.50 15.07 -41.75
N GLY A 619 -7.51 14.40 -42.91
CA GLY A 619 -6.44 13.48 -43.30
C GLY A 619 -6.33 12.25 -42.40
N GLY A 620 -7.33 11.96 -41.58
CA GLY A 620 -7.34 10.83 -40.65
C GLY A 620 -6.41 11.02 -39.45
N ARG A 621 -6.06 12.27 -39.10
CA ARG A 621 -5.26 12.57 -37.90
C ARG A 621 -6.05 12.27 -36.63
N ARG A 622 -5.37 11.76 -35.61
CA ARG A 622 -5.99 11.40 -34.33
C ARG A 622 -5.84 12.52 -33.30
N TYR A 623 -6.89 12.73 -32.51
CA TYR A 623 -6.91 13.67 -31.38
C TYR A 623 -7.95 13.20 -30.35
N TYR A 624 -7.96 13.80 -29.17
CA TYR A 624 -8.88 13.42 -28.09
C TYR A 624 -9.93 14.48 -27.80
N LYS A 625 -11.12 13.99 -27.43
CA LYS A 625 -12.19 14.76 -26.82
C LYS A 625 -12.35 14.36 -25.35
N ALA A 626 -12.85 15.26 -24.52
CA ALA A 626 -13.12 15.01 -23.10
C ALA A 626 -14.57 15.33 -22.69
N TYR A 627 -15.08 14.55 -21.75
CA TYR A 627 -16.43 14.65 -21.19
C TYR A 627 -16.39 14.42 -19.67
N LEU A 628 -17.29 15.05 -18.92
CA LEU A 628 -17.44 14.88 -17.48
C LEU A 628 -18.77 14.21 -17.13
N ALA A 629 -18.78 13.46 -16.03
CA ALA A 629 -20.01 12.97 -15.42
C ALA A 629 -19.86 12.95 -13.89
N ASP A 630 -20.96 13.14 -13.16
CA ASP A 630 -20.94 13.01 -11.69
C ASP A 630 -21.02 11.54 -11.25
N ARG A 631 -21.46 10.64 -12.15
CA ARG A 631 -21.63 9.20 -11.92
C ARG A 631 -21.31 8.41 -13.19
N LEU A 632 -20.76 7.20 -13.03
CA LEU A 632 -20.46 6.29 -14.15
C LEU A 632 -21.69 5.82 -14.93
N ASP A 633 -22.88 5.82 -14.32
CA ASP A 633 -24.17 5.54 -14.97
C ASP A 633 -25.00 6.79 -15.27
N GLY A 634 -24.41 7.99 -15.11
CA GLY A 634 -25.03 9.28 -15.37
C GLY A 634 -24.90 9.75 -16.83
N GLY A 635 -25.23 11.02 -17.06
CA GLY A 635 -25.02 11.69 -18.35
C GLY A 635 -23.61 12.26 -18.48
N TRP A 636 -23.06 12.21 -19.68
CA TRP A 636 -21.74 12.74 -20.02
C TRP A 636 -21.85 14.12 -20.67
N GLU A 637 -21.29 15.13 -20.03
CA GLU A 637 -21.30 16.51 -20.48
C GLU A 637 -20.00 16.86 -21.24
N PRO A 638 -20.07 17.54 -22.40
CA PRO A 638 -18.88 17.95 -23.14
C PRO A 638 -17.98 18.91 -22.34
N LEU A 639 -16.70 18.55 -22.19
CA LEU A 639 -15.66 19.41 -21.58
C LEU A 639 -14.79 20.05 -22.66
N ALA A 640 -14.11 19.22 -23.45
CA ALA A 640 -13.27 19.64 -24.58
C ALA A 640 -13.56 18.72 -25.78
N ALA A 641 -14.65 19.02 -26.51
CA ALA A 641 -15.27 18.08 -27.45
C ALA A 641 -15.29 18.55 -28.92
N THR A 642 -14.39 19.47 -29.30
CA THR A 642 -14.32 20.06 -30.65
C THR A 642 -12.89 20.07 -31.17
N PRO A 643 -12.64 20.07 -32.50
CA PRO A 643 -11.29 20.18 -33.05
C PRO A 643 -10.52 21.44 -32.61
N GLU A 644 -11.22 22.55 -32.37
CA GLU A 644 -10.62 23.83 -31.94
C GLU A 644 -10.34 23.87 -30.43
N ARG A 645 -11.02 23.01 -29.67
CA ARG A 645 -10.86 22.83 -28.22
C ARG A 645 -10.87 21.34 -27.85
N PRO A 646 -9.83 20.60 -28.24
CA PRO A 646 -9.71 19.18 -27.93
C PRO A 646 -9.13 18.99 -26.52
N PHE A 647 -9.24 17.77 -25.99
CA PHE A 647 -8.45 17.36 -24.83
C PHE A 647 -6.97 17.38 -25.18
N ALA A 648 -6.57 16.63 -26.22
CA ALA A 648 -5.21 16.63 -26.74
C ALA A 648 -5.24 16.58 -28.28
N GLY A 649 -4.51 17.46 -28.95
CA GLY A 649 -4.40 17.49 -30.39
C GLY A 649 -3.42 18.55 -30.89
N PRO A 650 -3.19 18.66 -32.21
CA PRO A 650 -2.19 19.57 -32.76
C PRO A 650 -2.36 21.05 -32.37
N VAL A 651 -3.58 21.47 -32.02
CA VAL A 651 -3.88 22.87 -31.67
C VAL A 651 -3.45 23.25 -30.25
N ASN A 652 -3.24 22.27 -29.35
CA ASN A 652 -2.94 22.51 -27.95
C ASN A 652 -1.74 21.74 -27.40
N VAL A 653 -1.02 20.99 -28.24
CA VAL A 653 0.24 20.33 -27.90
C VAL A 653 1.43 21.14 -28.41
N ARG A 654 2.47 21.27 -27.60
CA ARG A 654 3.74 21.91 -27.93
C ARG A 654 4.90 20.95 -27.74
N PHE A 655 5.81 20.93 -28.70
CA PHE A 655 7.02 20.11 -28.63
C PHE A 655 8.11 20.83 -27.88
N GLU A 656 8.77 20.13 -26.95
CA GLU A 656 9.98 20.63 -26.29
C GLU A 656 11.24 20.42 -27.14
N GLY A 657 11.16 19.53 -28.13
CA GLY A 657 12.20 19.23 -29.11
C GLY A 657 11.68 19.14 -30.54
N GLU A 658 12.34 18.33 -31.37
CA GLU A 658 11.94 18.12 -32.78
C GLU A 658 10.53 17.49 -32.85
N PRO A 659 9.60 18.06 -33.64
CA PRO A 659 8.30 17.46 -33.86
C PRO A 659 8.39 16.08 -34.50
N TRP A 660 7.75 15.09 -33.89
CA TRP A 660 7.78 13.70 -34.34
C TRP A 660 6.39 13.08 -34.55
N THR A 661 5.32 13.82 -34.23
CA THR A 661 3.95 13.32 -34.39
C THR A 661 2.99 14.40 -34.86
N ASP A 662 2.04 14.02 -35.73
CA ASP A 662 0.88 14.83 -36.13
C ASP A 662 -0.45 14.24 -35.61
N SER A 663 -0.39 13.05 -34.99
CA SER A 663 -1.54 12.30 -34.46
C SER A 663 -1.32 11.93 -33.01
N PHE A 664 -2.30 12.21 -32.17
CA PHE A 664 -2.33 11.87 -30.75
C PHE A 664 -3.43 10.83 -30.56
N SER A 665 -3.05 9.54 -30.56
CA SER A 665 -3.97 8.40 -30.64
C SER A 665 -3.93 7.59 -29.34
N HIS A 666 -4.56 6.39 -29.33
CA HIS A 666 -4.72 5.48 -28.18
C HIS A 666 -3.66 5.63 -27.09
N GLY A 667 -4.11 5.96 -25.88
CA GLY A 667 -3.27 6.33 -24.75
C GLY A 667 -4.00 6.27 -23.42
N GLU A 668 -3.25 6.35 -22.33
CA GLU A 668 -3.75 6.27 -20.96
C GLU A 668 -3.18 7.41 -20.09
N LEU A 669 -4.04 8.00 -19.25
CA LEU A 669 -3.59 8.91 -18.19
C LEU A 669 -2.81 8.13 -17.13
N LEU A 670 -1.67 8.65 -16.72
CA LEU A 670 -0.90 8.09 -15.61
C LEU A 670 -1.76 8.17 -14.34
N ARG A 671 -2.05 7.01 -13.75
CA ARG A 671 -2.92 6.88 -12.58
C ARG A 671 -2.21 7.30 -11.29
N ALA A 672 -3.00 7.80 -10.35
CA ALA A 672 -2.58 8.11 -8.99
C ALA A 672 -2.57 6.89 -8.06
N GLY A 673 -3.14 5.77 -8.51
CA GLY A 673 -3.18 4.49 -7.82
C GLY A 673 -3.26 3.34 -8.82
N VAL A 674 -3.45 2.12 -8.31
CA VAL A 674 -3.43 0.90 -9.14
C VAL A 674 -4.78 0.18 -9.18
N ASP A 675 -5.70 0.55 -8.30
CA ASP A 675 -6.92 -0.21 -8.03
C ASP A 675 -8.01 -0.04 -9.10
N GLU A 676 -9.14 -0.71 -8.90
CA GLU A 676 -10.26 -0.72 -9.81
C GLU A 676 -11.01 0.62 -9.96
N ARG A 677 -10.66 1.65 -9.17
CA ARG A 677 -11.29 2.98 -9.22
C ARG A 677 -10.67 3.89 -10.28
N LEU A 678 -9.47 3.55 -10.76
CA LEU A 678 -8.73 4.26 -11.79
C LEU A 678 -8.65 5.77 -11.55
N GLU A 679 -8.20 6.12 -10.35
CA GLU A 679 -8.03 7.52 -9.98
C GLU A 679 -6.87 8.17 -10.73
N VAL A 680 -7.08 9.40 -11.18
CA VAL A 680 -6.04 10.29 -11.72
C VAL A 680 -6.02 11.59 -10.93
N ASP A 681 -4.83 12.16 -10.75
CA ASP A 681 -4.70 13.46 -10.09
C ASP A 681 -5.07 14.58 -11.08
N PRO A 682 -6.14 15.36 -10.82
CA PRO A 682 -6.51 16.46 -11.70
C PRO A 682 -5.47 17.60 -11.71
N SER A 683 -4.57 17.65 -10.72
CA SER A 683 -3.42 18.56 -10.72
C SER A 683 -2.18 17.87 -11.30
N GLY A 684 -1.80 18.26 -12.51
CA GLY A 684 -0.61 17.71 -13.18
C GLY A 684 -0.87 16.42 -13.95
N LEU A 685 -1.92 16.40 -14.77
CA LEU A 685 -2.18 15.28 -15.67
C LEU A 685 -0.96 14.97 -16.56
N ARG A 686 -0.69 13.67 -16.73
CA ARG A 686 0.26 13.15 -17.72
C ARG A 686 -0.42 12.05 -18.52
N PHE A 687 -0.27 12.09 -19.84
CA PHE A 687 -0.98 11.21 -20.77
C PHE A 687 0.01 10.49 -21.67
N LEU A 688 0.17 9.19 -21.45
CA LEU A 688 0.98 8.31 -22.30
C LEU A 688 0.16 8.00 -23.55
N PHE A 689 0.72 8.19 -24.75
CA PHE A 689 -0.04 8.06 -25.99
C PHE A 689 0.81 7.50 -27.12
N GLN A 690 0.16 6.91 -28.12
CA GLN A 690 0.83 6.54 -29.38
C GLN A 690 0.78 7.69 -30.41
N GLY A 691 1.93 7.97 -31.02
CA GLY A 691 2.11 9.04 -31.99
C GLY A 691 2.81 8.61 -33.27
N VAL A 692 2.56 9.36 -34.35
CA VAL A 692 3.21 9.22 -35.65
C VAL A 692 3.09 10.50 -36.47
N ALA A 693 4.12 10.83 -37.25
CA ALA A 693 4.08 11.94 -38.21
C ALA A 693 3.31 11.56 -39.49
N ASP A 694 2.73 12.55 -40.15
CA ASP A 694 2.03 12.36 -41.43
C ASP A 694 2.95 11.87 -42.55
N GLU A 695 4.23 12.23 -42.50
CA GLU A 695 5.23 11.73 -43.44
C GLU A 695 5.47 10.23 -43.25
N ASP A 696 5.60 9.78 -42.01
CA ASP A 696 5.93 8.40 -41.66
C ASP A 696 4.80 7.42 -41.98
N ARG A 697 3.54 7.86 -41.88
CA ARG A 697 2.37 7.02 -42.22
C ARG A 697 1.97 7.07 -43.70
N ARG A 698 2.57 7.96 -44.50
CA ARG A 698 2.12 8.20 -45.88
C ARG A 698 2.28 6.96 -46.77
N GLY A 699 1.18 6.55 -47.39
CA GLY A 699 1.16 5.43 -48.33
C GLY A 699 1.29 4.04 -47.69
N LYS A 700 1.27 3.96 -46.35
CA LYS A 700 1.29 2.69 -45.62
C LYS A 700 -0.14 2.23 -45.28
N PRO A 701 -0.43 0.92 -45.30
CA PRO A 701 -1.65 0.40 -44.69
C PRO A 701 -1.62 0.60 -43.17
N TYR A 702 -2.78 0.69 -42.52
CA TYR A 702 -2.90 1.01 -41.09
C TYR A 702 -2.00 0.16 -40.20
N GLY A 703 -1.93 -1.15 -40.45
CA GLY A 703 -1.11 -2.07 -39.65
C GLY A 703 0.39 -2.02 -39.86
N GLU A 704 0.87 -1.18 -40.77
CA GLU A 704 2.31 -0.94 -41.00
C GLU A 704 2.73 0.48 -40.60
N ILE A 705 1.80 1.29 -40.05
CA ILE A 705 2.09 2.63 -39.56
C ILE A 705 3.05 2.52 -38.36
N PRO A 706 4.18 3.25 -38.35
CA PRO A 706 5.20 3.07 -37.33
C PRO A 706 4.91 3.87 -36.06
N TRP A 707 3.85 3.51 -35.33
CA TRP A 707 3.50 4.16 -34.07
C TRP A 707 4.56 3.96 -33.00
N ARG A 708 4.77 5.01 -32.20
CA ARG A 708 5.70 5.05 -31.05
C ARG A 708 5.01 5.68 -29.87
N LEU A 709 5.46 5.37 -28.66
CA LEU A 709 4.91 5.98 -27.45
C LEU A 709 5.58 7.30 -27.12
N GLY A 710 4.81 8.26 -26.64
CA GLY A 710 5.25 9.54 -26.10
C GLY A 710 4.46 9.91 -24.85
N LEU A 711 4.95 10.90 -24.10
CA LEU A 711 4.26 11.41 -22.92
C LEU A 711 3.83 12.86 -23.16
N LEU A 712 2.56 13.16 -22.91
CA LEU A 712 2.06 14.52 -22.78
C LEU A 712 2.08 14.93 -21.31
N GLU A 713 2.59 16.12 -21.03
CA GLU A 713 2.59 16.72 -19.69
C GLU A 713 1.75 18.00 -19.69
N ALA A 714 0.78 18.10 -18.77
CA ALA A 714 -0.08 19.26 -18.68
C ALA A 714 0.74 20.52 -18.33
N VAL A 715 0.56 21.58 -19.10
CA VAL A 715 1.23 22.87 -18.89
C VAL A 715 0.26 23.84 -18.23
N PRO A 716 0.64 24.51 -17.12
CA PRO A 716 -0.21 25.52 -16.49
C PRO A 716 -0.66 26.62 -17.46
N GLY A 717 -1.83 27.20 -17.18
CA GLY A 717 -2.30 28.41 -17.86
C GLY A 717 -1.32 29.59 -17.70
N PRO A 718 -1.39 30.60 -18.58
CA PRO A 718 -0.55 31.80 -18.48
C PRO A 718 -0.98 32.71 -17.32
#